data_AF-I0K0L2-F1
#
_entry.id   AF-I0K0L2-F1
#
_cell.length_a   1.000
_cell.length_b   1.000
_cell.length_c   1.000
_cell.angle_alpha   90.00
_cell.angle_beta   90.00
_cell.angle_gamma   90.00
#
_symmetry.space_group_name_H-M   'P 1'
#
loop_
_entity.id
_entity.type
_entity.pdbx_description
1 polymer ?
#
loop_
_entity_poly.entity_id
_entity_poly.type
_entity_poly.pdbx_seq_one_letter_code
_entity_poly.pdbx_strand_id
1 'polypeptide(L)'
;MKRLVLLCIFLPLNFFIVSRASSIGKELPEEMDLNPILAESGWSDRSLKWMIASGESNHFIRKDWMDSEILDFLKRDQALNLIQNDLLRGDGLLADALSEGFHQLRIGSDTAKREVLEIAHDGKSKLWISLLSNPQAISALRNYLLYTPNSYPPVLFALKDWENGAPDALPDLVMETLLKAVDIKPVKNNNMEEKWEVARRLSRIGNDGRGAYFLASCYPKSEETFYNAFWDNVWEQVRKDPVLSHEYSYRLERNKRSWDTLSKLFKQALHSYEGKDFFIHYLVGKTAIKQELKGRPLWVWEALMGKKTPFRIDLAEEAYKRFLFCVDKDPRFIDFILWHLTRPAEAVSEATREALCQTLSKEEAISKLAIERIWEAGPKWEGEIQKSSSWSLCEQTRNATPSSLRKAFQNGQLTRADLFSIGDAIGHYLLRNDEAWADLIYSKTGKAPIIEKFFPLLIQYSPECALAWLESILNNDQESFDAFGRWICNQPEHKISVEQYDSWLKRAEDQLKEAIEKREPVLGEEAQYYIDSFVKWAMGPGWEHIINRLWAETIIPESLRKILKNCWLTDKEEFWKWYRGVCALPAAKTAIERVTNILVTAKEMELILQGIASWNYELADICASNWDIIWEDEEKRKRVLEAIIGCDGLSDLNNVLVFATENTLERDEERKIAQKIAVANGRTPTEDLREVIAQDPVIMRNLLTRWLESPQFAEHWNRSVFLVIKYGGQAPIVAQWMLSKKEAMEIWTDSLATAMRENPFLLQAIITHIGKSIGGEISWEKEVRKIEEAIMDAILSDRIFWENLLVDKTGGIDNESQKILYALP
;
A
#
# COMPACT_ATOMS: atom_id res chain seq x y z
N MET A 1 -88.02 -2.16 -20.22
CA MET A 1 -87.81 -3.42 -19.45
C MET A 1 -86.33 -3.54 -19.13
N LYS A 2 -85.97 -3.60 -17.83
CA LYS A 2 -84.88 -4.35 -17.14
C LYS A 2 -83.49 -4.41 -17.82
N ARG A 3 -82.32 -4.26 -17.18
CA ARG A 3 -81.81 -4.13 -15.79
C ARG A 3 -80.28 -3.89 -15.96
N LEU A 4 -79.63 -2.94 -15.25
CA LEU A 4 -78.78 -3.16 -14.05
C LEU A 4 -77.63 -4.17 -14.29
N VAL A 5 -76.33 -3.83 -14.14
CA VAL A 5 -75.64 -3.70 -12.83
C VAL A 5 -74.18 -3.18 -13.01
N LEU A 6 -73.86 -2.16 -12.20
CA LEU A 6 -72.60 -1.77 -11.50
C LEU A 6 -71.23 -1.71 -12.23
N LEU A 7 -70.52 -0.57 -12.23
CA LEU A 7 -69.80 0.17 -11.15
C LEU A 7 -68.39 -0.35 -10.84
N CYS A 8 -67.44 0.56 -11.04
CA CYS A 8 -66.14 0.81 -10.40
C CYS A 8 -65.63 -0.19 -9.32
N ILE A 9 -64.30 -0.41 -9.29
CA ILE A 9 -63.36 -0.10 -8.17
C ILE A 9 -62.09 -0.99 -8.21
N PHE A 10 -60.94 -0.33 -8.36
CA PHE A 10 -59.61 -0.54 -7.75
C PHE A 10 -58.88 -1.93 -7.76
N LEU A 11 -57.60 -1.87 -8.20
CA LEU A 11 -56.36 -2.54 -7.71
C LEU A 11 -56.40 -3.13 -6.26
N PRO A 12 -55.45 -3.98 -5.77
CA PRO A 12 -54.09 -4.34 -6.26
C PRO A 12 -53.60 -5.80 -5.96
N LEU A 13 -52.26 -6.04 -6.12
CA LEU A 13 -51.37 -6.94 -5.35
C LEU A 13 -51.14 -8.42 -5.78
N ASN A 14 -49.92 -8.66 -6.31
CA ASN A 14 -48.86 -9.52 -5.77
C ASN A 14 -48.99 -11.07 -5.63
N PHE A 15 -47.91 -11.73 -6.10
CA PHE A 15 -47.10 -12.81 -5.47
C PHE A 15 -47.17 -14.29 -5.98
N PHE A 16 -45.98 -14.75 -6.43
CA PHE A 16 -45.26 -16.02 -6.10
C PHE A 16 -45.73 -17.38 -6.72
N ILE A 17 -44.92 -18.41 -7.04
CA ILE A 17 -43.46 -18.68 -7.16
C ILE A 17 -43.26 -20.18 -7.62
N VAL A 18 -42.12 -20.50 -8.30
CA VAL A 18 -41.31 -21.78 -8.21
C VAL A 18 -41.86 -23.07 -8.89
N SER A 19 -41.11 -24.03 -9.49
CA SER A 19 -39.71 -24.59 -9.48
C SER A 19 -39.46 -25.47 -10.73
N ARG A 20 -38.26 -25.51 -11.39
CA ARG A 20 -37.12 -26.52 -11.31
C ARG A 20 -37.50 -28.01 -11.59
N ALA A 21 -36.74 -28.89 -12.27
CA ALA A 21 -35.39 -28.94 -12.89
C ALA A 21 -35.18 -30.26 -13.69
N SER A 22 -34.27 -30.29 -14.69
CA SER A 22 -33.24 -31.32 -15.03
C SER A 22 -32.73 -31.08 -16.47
N SER A 23 -31.48 -30.65 -16.71
CA SER A 23 -30.19 -31.37 -16.69
C SER A 23 -29.99 -32.41 -17.81
N ILE A 24 -29.63 -31.94 -19.02
CA ILE A 24 -28.65 -32.61 -19.89
C ILE A 24 -27.81 -31.49 -20.53
N GLY A 25 -26.64 -31.24 -19.97
CA GLY A 25 -25.59 -30.49 -20.65
C GLY A 25 -25.09 -31.35 -21.81
N LYS A 26 -25.18 -30.83 -23.04
CA LYS A 26 -24.21 -31.21 -24.06
C LYS A 26 -22.91 -30.55 -23.64
N GLU A 27 -21.93 -31.37 -23.31
CA GLU A 27 -20.52 -30.96 -23.26
C GLU A 27 -20.21 -30.17 -24.53
N LEU A 28 -19.81 -28.91 -24.35
CA LEU A 28 -19.05 -28.20 -25.36
C LEU A 28 -17.67 -28.86 -25.38
N PRO A 29 -17.11 -29.25 -26.53
CA PRO A 29 -15.85 -29.98 -26.57
C PRO A 29 -14.72 -29.14 -26.00
N GLU A 30 -13.88 -29.74 -25.15
CA GLU A 30 -12.62 -29.20 -24.62
C GLU A 30 -11.58 -28.84 -25.72
N GLU A 31 -11.92 -29.01 -27.01
CA GLU A 31 -11.05 -28.72 -28.14
C GLU A 31 -11.05 -27.24 -28.57
N MET A 32 -11.90 -26.36 -28.02
CA MET A 32 -11.85 -24.93 -28.34
C MET A 32 -10.63 -24.20 -27.76
N ASP A 33 -10.03 -24.71 -26.68
CA ASP A 33 -8.76 -24.20 -26.14
C ASP A 33 -7.52 -24.78 -26.86
N LEU A 34 -7.71 -25.79 -27.72
CA LEU A 34 -6.65 -26.42 -28.51
C LEU A 34 -6.66 -26.01 -29.99
N ASN A 35 -7.49 -25.05 -30.38
CA ASN A 35 -7.43 -24.51 -31.73
C ASN A 35 -6.23 -23.54 -31.84
N PRO A 36 -5.11 -23.92 -32.50
CA PRO A 36 -3.91 -23.10 -32.52
C PRO A 36 -4.15 -21.76 -33.22
N ILE A 37 -5.17 -21.71 -34.10
CA ILE A 37 -5.53 -20.53 -34.89
C ILE A 37 -6.27 -19.47 -34.04
N LEU A 38 -6.98 -19.87 -32.97
CA LEU A 38 -7.62 -18.94 -32.02
C LEU A 38 -6.72 -18.62 -30.81
N ALA A 39 -5.80 -19.52 -30.45
CA ALA A 39 -4.76 -19.27 -29.45
C ALA A 39 -3.69 -18.27 -29.94
N GLU A 40 -3.36 -18.27 -31.23
CA GLU A 40 -2.37 -17.36 -31.83
C GLU A 40 -2.83 -15.89 -31.96
N SER A 41 -4.13 -15.61 -31.90
CA SER A 41 -4.69 -14.25 -32.01
C SER A 41 -5.30 -13.73 -30.71
N GLY A 42 -5.65 -14.61 -29.76
CA GLY A 42 -6.42 -14.24 -28.57
C GLY A 42 -5.58 -13.98 -27.31
N TRP A 43 -4.41 -14.60 -27.14
CA TRP A 43 -3.68 -14.51 -25.87
C TRP A 43 -2.76 -13.28 -25.80
N SER A 44 -2.00 -13.00 -26.87
CA SER A 44 -1.16 -11.80 -26.99
C SER A 44 -1.96 -10.50 -27.07
N ASP A 45 -3.07 -10.53 -27.81
CA ASP A 45 -4.04 -9.43 -27.90
C ASP A 45 -4.64 -9.10 -26.52
N ARG A 46 -5.01 -10.13 -25.73
CA ARG A 46 -5.49 -9.95 -24.37
C ARG A 46 -4.41 -9.48 -23.41
N SER A 47 -3.16 -9.94 -23.53
CA SER A 47 -2.07 -9.56 -22.63
C SER A 47 -1.65 -8.10 -22.79
N LEU A 48 -1.53 -7.60 -24.02
CA LEU A 48 -1.17 -6.20 -24.27
C LEU A 48 -2.35 -5.26 -23.99
N LYS A 49 -3.59 -5.67 -24.32
CA LYS A 49 -4.81 -4.93 -23.92
C LYS A 49 -5.01 -4.93 -22.41
N TRP A 50 -4.62 -5.99 -21.72
CA TRP A 50 -4.61 -6.08 -20.25
C TRP A 50 -3.50 -5.21 -19.64
N MET A 51 -2.30 -5.13 -20.26
CA MET A 51 -1.20 -4.25 -19.83
C MET A 51 -1.49 -2.75 -20.06
N ILE A 52 -2.12 -2.39 -21.18
CA ILE A 52 -2.63 -1.05 -21.45
C ILE A 52 -3.78 -0.70 -20.49
N ALA A 53 -4.52 -1.70 -20.01
CA ALA A 53 -5.58 -1.53 -19.01
C ALA A 53 -5.05 -1.50 -17.56
N SER A 54 -3.82 -1.99 -17.30
CA SER A 54 -3.23 -2.09 -15.95
C SER A 54 -2.07 -1.11 -15.69
N GLY A 55 -1.67 -0.29 -16.67
CA GLY A 55 -0.63 0.75 -16.54
C GLY A 55 -0.56 1.70 -17.74
N GLU A 56 0.20 2.80 -17.65
CA GLU A 56 0.37 3.71 -18.80
C GLU A 56 1.06 2.99 -19.97
N SER A 57 0.47 3.04 -21.16
CA SER A 57 0.96 2.32 -22.35
C SER A 57 2.40 2.68 -22.77
N ASN A 58 2.86 3.88 -22.42
CA ASN A 58 4.23 4.38 -22.58
C ASN A 58 5.28 3.61 -21.76
N HIS A 59 4.86 2.81 -20.78
CA HIS A 59 5.74 1.99 -19.95
C HIS A 59 6.21 0.73 -20.69
N PHE A 60 5.38 0.22 -21.62
CA PHE A 60 5.64 -1.02 -22.35
C PHE A 60 6.03 -0.80 -23.81
N ILE A 61 5.77 0.40 -24.34
CA ILE A 61 5.92 0.74 -25.76
C ILE A 61 6.96 1.86 -25.89
N ARG A 62 8.08 1.57 -26.57
CA ARG A 62 9.12 2.59 -26.83
C ARG A 62 8.57 3.71 -27.71
N LYS A 63 8.83 4.96 -27.30
CA LYS A 63 8.27 6.18 -27.90
C LYS A 63 8.65 6.37 -29.37
N ASP A 64 9.88 6.03 -29.74
CA ASP A 64 10.45 6.10 -31.08
C ASP A 64 9.90 5.00 -32.02
N TRP A 65 9.72 3.78 -31.50
CA TRP A 65 9.05 2.71 -32.22
C TRP A 65 7.59 3.06 -32.49
N MET A 66 6.87 3.55 -31.47
CA MET A 66 5.48 4.01 -31.61
C MET A 66 5.34 5.15 -32.62
N ASP A 67 6.24 6.13 -32.60
CA ASP A 67 6.24 7.21 -33.60
C ASP A 67 6.44 6.66 -35.02
N SER A 68 7.27 5.64 -35.19
CA SER A 68 7.51 4.98 -36.48
C SER A 68 6.28 4.22 -36.97
N GLU A 69 5.62 3.47 -36.09
CA GLU A 69 4.37 2.77 -36.42
C GLU A 69 3.23 3.74 -36.73
N ILE A 70 3.10 4.84 -35.98
CA ILE A 70 2.13 5.91 -36.26
C ILE A 70 2.39 6.51 -37.63
N LEU A 71 3.63 6.86 -37.92
CA LEU A 71 4.03 7.39 -39.22
C LEU A 71 3.71 6.43 -40.36
N ASP A 72 4.04 5.15 -40.22
CA ASP A 72 3.82 4.17 -41.25
C ASP A 72 2.34 3.80 -41.43
N PHE A 73 1.54 3.88 -40.37
CA PHE A 73 0.10 3.77 -40.46
C PHE A 73 -0.53 4.99 -41.13
N LEU A 74 -0.14 6.21 -40.75
CA LEU A 74 -0.69 7.45 -41.30
C LEU A 74 -0.32 7.69 -42.77
N LYS A 75 0.74 7.07 -43.28
CA LYS A 75 1.10 7.06 -44.71
C LYS A 75 0.16 6.20 -45.56
N ARG A 76 -0.70 5.37 -44.96
CA ARG A 76 -1.68 4.55 -45.69
C ARG A 76 -2.87 5.39 -46.12
N ASP A 77 -3.36 5.17 -47.35
CA ASP A 77 -4.50 5.91 -47.92
C ASP A 77 -5.80 5.80 -47.08
N GLN A 78 -5.91 4.76 -46.25
CA GLN A 78 -7.09 4.52 -45.41
C GLN A 78 -7.07 5.32 -44.08
N ALA A 79 -5.90 5.72 -43.58
CA ALA A 79 -5.78 6.34 -42.26
C ALA A 79 -6.48 7.71 -42.20
N LEU A 80 -6.37 8.51 -43.28
CA LEU A 80 -7.00 9.83 -43.35
C LEU A 80 -8.53 9.74 -43.40
N ASN A 81 -9.08 8.70 -44.04
CA ASN A 81 -10.52 8.44 -44.06
C ASN A 81 -11.04 8.04 -42.67
N LEU A 82 -10.28 7.26 -41.92
CA LEU A 82 -10.63 6.88 -40.55
C LEU A 82 -10.61 8.09 -39.61
N ILE A 83 -9.60 8.95 -39.73
CA ILE A 83 -9.50 10.20 -38.97
C ILE A 83 -10.66 11.13 -39.33
N GLN A 84 -10.96 11.30 -40.62
CA GLN A 84 -12.10 12.09 -41.08
C GLN A 84 -13.40 11.60 -40.44
N ASN A 85 -13.64 10.29 -40.47
CA ASN A 85 -14.85 9.69 -39.92
C ASN A 85 -14.94 9.92 -38.40
N ASP A 86 -13.85 9.76 -37.66
CA ASP A 86 -13.84 9.97 -36.21
C ASP A 86 -14.01 11.45 -35.83
N LEU A 87 -13.46 12.38 -36.62
CA LEU A 87 -13.70 13.81 -36.45
C LEU A 87 -15.16 14.20 -36.75
N LEU A 88 -15.76 13.66 -37.82
CA LEU A 88 -17.18 13.87 -38.16
C LEU A 88 -18.13 13.32 -37.09
N ARG A 89 -17.75 12.21 -36.46
CA ARG A 89 -18.46 11.61 -35.32
C ARG A 89 -18.36 12.46 -34.06
N GLY A 90 -17.35 13.31 -33.96
CA GLY A 90 -17.21 14.31 -32.91
C GLY A 90 -16.04 14.09 -31.96
N ASP A 91 -15.01 13.33 -32.36
CA ASP A 91 -13.81 13.11 -31.53
C ASP A 91 -12.99 14.41 -31.34
N GLY A 92 -13.32 15.14 -30.29
CA GLY A 92 -12.64 16.37 -29.91
C GLY A 92 -11.22 16.17 -29.39
N LEU A 93 -10.86 14.97 -28.92
CA LEU A 93 -9.50 14.67 -28.44
C LEU A 93 -8.56 14.41 -29.62
N LEU A 94 -9.04 13.72 -30.66
CA LEU A 94 -8.34 13.58 -31.93
C LEU A 94 -8.18 14.95 -32.60
N ALA A 95 -9.20 15.81 -32.55
CA ALA A 95 -9.14 17.18 -33.06
C ALA A 95 -8.07 18.04 -32.34
N ASP A 96 -7.97 17.93 -31.01
CA ASP A 96 -6.96 18.61 -30.21
C ASP A 96 -5.55 18.09 -30.53
N ALA A 97 -5.39 16.77 -30.65
CA ALA A 97 -4.11 16.15 -31.00
C ALA A 97 -3.62 16.55 -32.39
N LEU A 98 -4.51 16.63 -33.38
CA LEU A 98 -4.19 17.15 -34.70
C LEU A 98 -3.86 18.64 -34.68
N SER A 99 -4.63 19.44 -33.93
CA SER A 99 -4.38 20.88 -33.77
C SER A 99 -3.02 21.14 -33.12
N GLU A 100 -2.67 20.39 -32.08
CA GLU A 100 -1.37 20.43 -31.42
C GLU A 100 -0.27 19.96 -32.38
N GLY A 101 -0.51 18.89 -33.14
CA GLY A 101 0.40 18.45 -34.20
C GLY A 101 0.71 19.57 -35.21
N PHE A 102 -0.30 20.31 -35.66
CA PHE A 102 -0.11 21.49 -36.52
C PHE A 102 0.59 22.65 -35.79
N HIS A 103 0.35 22.84 -34.49
CA HIS A 103 1.09 23.82 -33.70
C HIS A 103 2.58 23.53 -33.61
N GLN A 104 2.97 22.26 -33.52
CA GLN A 104 4.38 21.84 -33.56
C GLN A 104 5.06 22.13 -34.91
N LEU A 105 4.29 22.40 -35.97
CA LEU A 105 4.79 22.94 -37.25
C LEU A 105 4.90 24.49 -37.24
N ARG A 106 4.70 25.14 -36.09
CA ARG A 106 4.62 26.60 -35.90
C ARG A 106 3.50 27.28 -36.69
N ILE A 107 2.41 26.56 -36.90
CA ILE A 107 1.19 27.09 -37.53
C ILE A 107 0.36 27.81 -36.46
N GLY A 108 -0.16 29.00 -36.79
CA GLY A 108 -1.05 29.76 -35.89
C GLY A 108 -2.39 29.06 -35.65
N SER A 109 -3.02 29.30 -34.49
CA SER A 109 -4.23 28.59 -34.03
C SER A 109 -5.39 28.62 -35.01
N ASP A 110 -5.62 29.76 -35.67
CA ASP A 110 -6.70 29.88 -36.66
C ASP A 110 -6.48 29.00 -37.90
N THR A 111 -5.21 28.82 -38.29
CA THR A 111 -4.84 28.00 -39.44
C THR A 111 -4.81 26.51 -39.08
N ALA A 112 -4.28 26.15 -37.90
CA ALA A 112 -4.33 24.78 -37.38
C ALA A 112 -5.78 24.29 -37.25
N LYS A 113 -6.65 25.13 -36.69
CA LYS A 113 -8.10 24.87 -36.58
C LYS A 113 -8.76 24.69 -37.94
N ARG A 114 -8.42 25.54 -38.93
CA ARG A 114 -8.93 25.42 -40.29
C ARG A 114 -8.53 24.10 -40.94
N GLU A 115 -7.29 23.66 -40.76
CA GLU A 115 -6.80 22.40 -41.34
C GLU A 115 -7.48 21.18 -40.71
N VAL A 116 -7.75 21.17 -39.40
CA VAL A 116 -8.53 20.09 -38.76
C VAL A 116 -9.98 20.05 -39.26
N LEU A 117 -10.59 21.22 -39.49
CA LEU A 117 -11.93 21.32 -40.09
C LEU A 117 -11.93 20.88 -41.57
N GLU A 118 -10.90 21.20 -42.33
CA GLU A 118 -10.72 20.73 -43.72
C GLU A 118 -10.56 19.20 -43.76
N ILE A 119 -9.83 18.59 -42.81
CA ILE A 119 -9.76 17.12 -42.69
C ILE A 119 -11.14 16.54 -42.39
N ALA A 120 -11.88 17.12 -41.44
CA ALA A 120 -13.20 16.62 -41.07
C ALA A 120 -14.22 16.74 -42.23
N HIS A 121 -14.24 17.85 -42.95
CA HIS A 121 -15.21 18.08 -44.03
C HIS A 121 -14.82 17.43 -45.36
N ASP A 122 -13.57 17.60 -45.79
CA ASP A 122 -13.12 17.28 -47.13
C ASP A 122 -12.16 16.08 -47.17
N GLY A 123 -11.79 15.52 -46.01
CA GLY A 123 -10.88 14.38 -45.91
C GLY A 123 -9.46 14.72 -46.35
N LYS A 124 -9.08 15.99 -46.29
CA LYS A 124 -7.82 16.51 -46.86
C LYS A 124 -7.25 17.62 -45.99
N SER A 125 -5.92 17.69 -45.94
CA SER A 125 -5.18 18.83 -45.38
C SER A 125 -3.98 19.15 -46.25
N LYS A 126 -3.71 20.44 -46.44
CA LYS A 126 -2.52 20.91 -47.19
C LYS A 126 -1.25 20.71 -46.40
N LEU A 127 -1.38 20.58 -45.08
CA LEU A 127 -0.28 20.43 -44.13
C LEU A 127 -0.10 18.98 -43.67
N TRP A 128 -0.90 18.04 -44.19
CA TRP A 128 -0.82 16.62 -43.87
C TRP A 128 0.58 16.05 -44.08
N ILE A 129 1.18 16.27 -45.26
CA ILE A 129 2.53 15.78 -45.58
C ILE A 129 3.58 16.41 -44.63
N SER A 130 3.43 17.69 -44.30
CA SER A 130 4.33 18.39 -43.38
C SER A 130 4.19 17.87 -41.94
N LEU A 131 2.97 17.51 -41.53
CA LEU A 131 2.67 16.88 -40.24
C LEU A 131 3.32 15.49 -40.15
N LEU A 132 3.21 14.68 -41.21
CA LEU A 132 3.87 13.37 -41.31
C LEU A 132 5.40 13.45 -41.40
N SER A 133 5.96 14.61 -41.72
CA SER A 133 7.40 14.80 -41.85
C SER A 133 8.05 15.38 -40.60
N ASN A 134 7.27 15.70 -39.56
CA ASN A 134 7.78 16.31 -38.32
C ASN A 134 7.54 15.41 -37.10
N PRO A 135 8.59 14.83 -36.50
CA PRO A 135 8.47 13.97 -35.32
C PRO A 135 7.79 14.63 -34.11
N GLN A 136 7.95 15.95 -33.93
CA GLN A 136 7.29 16.68 -32.84
C GLN A 136 5.78 16.79 -33.08
N ALA A 137 5.35 16.90 -34.33
CA ALA A 137 3.93 16.90 -34.69
C ALA A 137 3.28 15.52 -34.48
N ILE A 138 4.02 14.44 -34.76
CA ILE A 138 3.58 13.05 -34.49
C ILE A 138 3.44 12.78 -33.00
N SER A 139 4.26 13.42 -32.16
CA SER A 139 4.19 13.23 -30.71
C SER A 139 2.81 13.54 -30.12
N ALA A 140 2.07 14.49 -30.70
CA ALA A 140 0.70 14.82 -30.27
C ALA A 140 -0.30 13.68 -30.59
N LEU A 141 -0.16 13.03 -31.75
CA LEU A 141 -0.95 11.86 -32.13
C LEU A 141 -0.54 10.61 -31.35
N ARG A 142 0.75 10.44 -31.06
CA ARG A 142 1.23 9.43 -30.12
C ARG A 142 0.60 9.62 -28.76
N ASN A 143 0.55 10.85 -28.26
CA ASN A 143 -0.06 11.15 -26.97
C ASN A 143 -1.56 10.84 -26.99
N TYR A 144 -2.27 11.15 -28.07
CA TYR A 144 -3.65 10.71 -28.25
C TYR A 144 -3.78 9.19 -28.21
N LEU A 145 -2.98 8.45 -28.97
CA LEU A 145 -3.05 6.98 -29.04
C LEU A 145 -2.60 6.27 -27.75
N LEU A 146 -1.64 6.84 -27.00
CA LEU A 146 -1.07 6.26 -25.78
C LEU A 146 -1.80 6.68 -24.50
N TYR A 147 -2.21 7.95 -24.39
CA TYR A 147 -2.87 8.48 -23.19
C TYR A 147 -4.40 8.41 -23.27
N THR A 148 -4.94 8.35 -24.49
CA THR A 148 -6.30 7.87 -24.74
C THR A 148 -6.18 6.40 -25.10
N PRO A 149 -5.90 5.54 -24.10
CA PRO A 149 -6.94 4.61 -23.69
C PRO A 149 -6.79 4.10 -22.25
N ASN A 150 -6.53 4.92 -21.23
CA ASN A 150 -6.64 4.42 -19.84
C ASN A 150 -8.05 3.85 -19.52
N SER A 151 -9.03 3.95 -20.43
CA SER A 151 -10.41 3.48 -20.19
C SER A 151 -11.23 3.09 -21.43
N TYR A 152 -10.70 3.16 -22.66
CA TYR A 152 -11.45 2.82 -23.88
C TYR A 152 -11.68 1.30 -24.07
N PRO A 153 -10.69 0.41 -23.82
CA PRO A 153 -10.87 -1.03 -23.91
C PRO A 153 -11.80 -1.61 -22.83
N PRO A 154 -11.68 -1.27 -21.52
CA PRO A 154 -12.59 -1.77 -20.49
C PRO A 154 -14.08 -1.49 -20.79
N VAL A 155 -14.37 -0.33 -21.36
CA VAL A 155 -15.74 0.10 -21.69
C VAL A 155 -16.29 -0.61 -22.94
N LEU A 156 -15.45 -0.85 -23.95
CA LEU A 156 -15.81 -1.68 -25.13
C LEU A 156 -16.06 -3.15 -24.77
N PHE A 157 -15.32 -3.71 -23.81
CA PHE A 157 -15.53 -5.08 -23.32
C PHE A 157 -16.79 -5.20 -22.45
N ALA A 158 -17.01 -4.26 -21.53
CA ALA A 158 -18.25 -4.16 -20.77
C ALA A 158 -19.49 -4.02 -21.68
N LEU A 159 -19.38 -3.28 -22.79
CA LEU A 159 -20.39 -3.18 -23.83
C LEU A 159 -20.61 -4.51 -24.57
N LYS A 160 -19.54 -5.21 -24.95
CA LYS A 160 -19.65 -6.50 -25.65
C LYS A 160 -20.31 -7.56 -24.75
N ASP A 161 -20.02 -7.54 -23.45
CA ASP A 161 -20.63 -8.43 -22.47
C ASP A 161 -22.09 -8.03 -22.19
N TRP A 162 -22.39 -6.74 -22.11
CA TRP A 162 -23.75 -6.22 -22.00
C TRP A 162 -24.62 -6.55 -23.22
N GLU A 163 -24.08 -6.40 -24.42
CA GLU A 163 -24.73 -6.74 -25.70
C GLU A 163 -24.97 -8.24 -25.87
N ASN A 164 -24.15 -9.07 -25.21
CA ASN A 164 -24.35 -10.51 -25.11
C ASN A 164 -25.31 -10.91 -23.96
N GLY A 165 -26.01 -9.93 -23.37
CA GLY A 165 -27.06 -10.17 -22.38
C GLY A 165 -26.57 -10.24 -20.93
N ALA A 166 -25.39 -9.68 -20.62
CA ALA A 166 -24.91 -9.49 -19.25
C ALA A 166 -25.22 -8.05 -18.77
N PRO A 167 -26.43 -7.76 -18.25
CA PRO A 167 -26.86 -6.41 -17.88
C PRO A 167 -25.97 -5.71 -16.84
N ASP A 168 -25.16 -6.48 -16.10
CA ASP A 168 -24.34 -6.03 -14.97
C ASP A 168 -22.85 -5.79 -15.34
N ALA A 169 -22.50 -5.87 -16.64
CA ALA A 169 -21.11 -5.79 -17.10
C ALA A 169 -20.52 -4.37 -17.12
N LEU A 170 -21.36 -3.33 -17.02
CA LEU A 170 -20.95 -1.93 -17.05
C LEU A 170 -20.68 -1.40 -15.62
N PRO A 171 -19.52 -0.79 -15.33
CA PRO A 171 -19.25 -0.16 -14.04
C PRO A 171 -20.26 0.95 -13.71
N ASP A 172 -20.63 1.11 -12.43
CA ASP A 172 -21.62 2.10 -11.99
C ASP A 172 -21.29 3.54 -12.42
N LEU A 173 -20.00 3.89 -12.43
CA LEU A 173 -19.52 5.22 -12.85
C LEU A 173 -19.66 5.43 -14.38
N VAL A 174 -19.64 4.35 -15.19
CA VAL A 174 -19.94 4.37 -16.65
C VAL A 174 -21.44 4.53 -16.87
N MET A 175 -22.26 3.86 -16.04
CA MET A 175 -23.71 4.01 -16.04
C MET A 175 -24.15 5.40 -15.58
N GLU A 176 -23.47 5.97 -14.58
CA GLU A 176 -23.68 7.35 -14.11
C GLU A 176 -23.27 8.37 -15.17
N THR A 177 -22.18 8.11 -15.90
CA THR A 177 -21.75 8.94 -17.04
C THR A 177 -22.75 8.84 -18.21
N LEU A 178 -23.28 7.66 -18.52
CA LEU A 178 -24.39 7.48 -19.47
C LEU A 178 -25.62 8.28 -19.04
N LEU A 179 -26.03 8.17 -17.78
CA LEU A 179 -27.23 8.83 -17.24
C LEU A 179 -27.07 10.36 -17.23
N LYS A 180 -25.89 10.88 -16.87
CA LYS A 180 -25.56 12.31 -16.97
C LYS A 180 -25.50 12.81 -18.42
N ALA A 181 -25.07 11.97 -19.35
CA ALA A 181 -25.03 12.29 -20.77
C ALA A 181 -26.41 12.19 -21.46
N VAL A 182 -27.32 11.35 -20.94
CA VAL A 182 -28.74 11.30 -21.33
C VAL A 182 -29.48 12.60 -20.95
N ASP A 183 -29.07 13.27 -19.87
CA ASP A 183 -29.59 14.60 -19.49
C ASP A 183 -29.06 15.75 -20.36
N ILE A 184 -27.96 15.56 -21.08
CA ILE A 184 -27.53 16.48 -22.15
C ILE A 184 -28.34 16.12 -23.39
N LYS A 185 -29.55 16.69 -23.50
CA LYS A 185 -30.34 16.57 -24.74
C LYS A 185 -29.45 16.93 -25.92
N PRO A 186 -29.35 16.10 -26.98
CA PRO A 186 -28.67 16.50 -28.19
C PRO A 186 -29.40 17.73 -28.73
N VAL A 187 -28.78 18.89 -28.56
CA VAL A 187 -29.23 20.11 -29.23
C VAL A 187 -29.08 19.79 -30.72
N LYS A 188 -30.14 19.97 -31.51
CA LYS A 188 -30.04 19.96 -32.97
C LYS A 188 -29.19 21.17 -33.40
N ASN A 189 -27.88 21.09 -33.19
CA ASN A 189 -26.92 22.11 -33.61
C ASN A 189 -26.03 21.54 -34.71
N ASN A 190 -25.94 22.28 -35.81
CA ASN A 190 -25.23 21.91 -37.04
C ASN A 190 -23.73 22.25 -37.00
N ASN A 191 -23.17 22.65 -35.85
CA ASN A 191 -21.77 23.07 -35.73
C ASN A 191 -20.88 21.95 -35.15
N MET A 192 -19.85 21.52 -35.88
CA MET A 192 -18.93 20.45 -35.44
C MET A 192 -18.06 20.86 -34.24
N GLU A 193 -17.71 22.13 -34.14
CA GLU A 193 -16.85 22.63 -33.06
C GLU A 193 -17.54 22.53 -31.69
N GLU A 194 -18.86 22.75 -31.66
CA GLU A 194 -19.69 22.57 -30.47
C GLU A 194 -19.77 21.08 -30.09
N LYS A 195 -19.82 20.16 -31.06
CA LYS A 195 -19.77 18.71 -30.79
C LYS A 195 -18.43 18.30 -30.17
N TRP A 196 -17.33 18.82 -30.70
CA TRP A 196 -15.99 18.59 -30.14
C TRP A 196 -15.85 19.18 -28.74
N GLU A 197 -16.40 20.36 -28.48
CA GLU A 197 -16.40 21.00 -27.16
C GLU A 197 -17.25 20.23 -26.15
N VAL A 198 -18.41 19.71 -26.55
CA VAL A 198 -19.25 18.84 -25.71
C VAL A 198 -18.51 17.54 -25.36
N ALA A 199 -17.86 16.90 -26.34
CA ALA A 199 -17.02 15.73 -26.11
C ALA A 199 -15.86 16.01 -25.15
N ARG A 200 -15.19 17.16 -25.28
CA ARG A 200 -14.11 17.63 -24.38
C ARG A 200 -14.60 17.89 -22.96
N ARG A 201 -15.81 18.43 -22.79
CA ARG A 201 -16.40 18.64 -21.46
C ARG A 201 -16.80 17.32 -20.82
N LEU A 202 -17.36 16.40 -21.60
CA LEU A 202 -17.72 15.06 -21.14
C LEU A 202 -16.49 14.22 -20.78
N SER A 203 -15.36 14.37 -21.48
CA SER A 203 -14.11 13.67 -21.12
C SER A 203 -13.51 14.16 -19.80
N ARG A 204 -13.73 15.44 -19.44
CA ARG A 204 -13.22 16.05 -18.18
C ARG A 204 -14.02 15.67 -16.93
N ILE A 205 -15.26 15.19 -17.07
CA ILE A 205 -16.14 14.86 -15.92
C ILE A 205 -15.76 13.51 -15.26
N GLY A 206 -14.94 12.67 -15.91
CA GLY A 206 -14.50 11.38 -15.36
C GLY A 206 -12.99 11.21 -15.15
N ASN A 207 -12.15 12.13 -15.63
CA ASN A 207 -10.68 11.99 -15.64
C ASN A 207 -10.14 10.71 -16.33
N ASP A 208 -10.99 10.01 -17.10
CA ASP A 208 -10.73 8.62 -17.54
C ASP A 208 -11.38 8.29 -18.90
N GLY A 209 -11.26 9.15 -19.91
CA GLY A 209 -11.58 8.79 -21.30
C GLY A 209 -13.05 8.46 -21.65
N ARG A 210 -14.00 8.52 -20.70
CA ARG A 210 -15.43 8.17 -20.91
C ARG A 210 -16.21 9.12 -21.81
N GLY A 211 -15.65 10.28 -22.16
CA GLY A 211 -16.19 11.15 -23.21
C GLY A 211 -16.14 10.51 -24.60
N ALA A 212 -15.14 9.66 -24.87
CA ALA A 212 -15.05 8.89 -26.11
C ALA A 212 -16.11 7.78 -26.18
N TYR A 213 -16.55 7.27 -25.02
CA TYR A 213 -17.61 6.28 -24.91
C TYR A 213 -19.00 6.82 -25.29
N PHE A 214 -19.33 8.06 -24.89
CA PHE A 214 -20.58 8.69 -25.35
C PHE A 214 -20.59 8.83 -26.89
N LEU A 215 -19.46 9.23 -27.48
CA LEU A 215 -19.31 9.32 -28.95
C LEU A 215 -19.41 7.96 -29.66
N ALA A 216 -18.78 6.90 -29.12
CA ALA A 216 -18.83 5.55 -29.67
C ALA A 216 -20.23 4.90 -29.56
N SER A 217 -20.99 5.24 -28.52
CA SER A 217 -22.34 4.68 -28.26
C SER A 217 -23.48 5.39 -29.02
N CYS A 218 -23.23 6.57 -29.60
CA CYS A 218 -24.24 7.34 -30.33
C CYS A 218 -24.38 6.96 -31.83
N TYR A 219 -23.55 6.07 -32.38
CA TYR A 219 -23.57 5.73 -33.82
C TYR A 219 -23.56 4.20 -34.08
N PRO A 220 -24.01 3.72 -35.26
CA PRO A 220 -24.20 2.28 -35.53
C PRO A 220 -22.90 1.46 -35.54
N LYS A 221 -22.99 0.22 -35.03
CA LYS A 221 -21.90 -0.73 -34.68
C LYS A 221 -20.94 -1.23 -35.77
N SER A 222 -20.99 -0.74 -37.02
CA SER A 222 -20.37 -1.45 -38.16
C SER A 222 -19.18 -0.76 -38.84
N GLU A 223 -18.62 0.31 -38.27
CA GLU A 223 -17.57 1.10 -38.96
C GLU A 223 -16.26 1.15 -38.17
N GLU A 224 -15.12 0.88 -38.85
CA GLU A 224 -13.77 0.96 -38.27
C GLU A 224 -13.44 2.39 -37.80
N THR A 225 -12.67 2.50 -36.71
CA THR A 225 -12.15 3.78 -36.16
C THR A 225 -10.65 3.86 -36.40
N PHE A 226 -10.11 5.08 -36.44
CA PHE A 226 -8.67 5.34 -36.57
C PHE A 226 -7.89 4.65 -35.45
N TYR A 227 -8.39 4.77 -34.22
CA TYR A 227 -7.79 4.14 -33.04
C TYR A 227 -7.74 2.61 -33.15
N ASN A 228 -8.85 1.94 -33.48
CA ASN A 228 -8.90 0.48 -33.53
C ASN A 228 -8.04 -0.08 -34.67
N ALA A 229 -8.15 0.50 -35.87
CA ALA A 229 -7.39 0.06 -37.03
C ALA A 229 -5.88 0.27 -36.87
N PHE A 230 -5.46 1.34 -36.18
CA PHE A 230 -4.05 1.57 -35.86
C PHE A 230 -3.51 0.44 -34.98
N TRP A 231 -4.19 0.14 -33.87
CA TRP A 231 -3.71 -0.86 -32.92
C TRP A 231 -3.78 -2.28 -33.46
N ASP A 232 -4.81 -2.64 -34.23
CA ASP A 232 -4.88 -3.94 -34.91
C ASP A 232 -3.68 -4.14 -35.85
N ASN A 233 -3.23 -3.09 -36.54
CA ASN A 233 -2.04 -3.14 -37.37
C ASN A 233 -0.74 -3.26 -36.56
N VAL A 234 -0.59 -2.51 -35.47
CA VAL A 234 0.58 -2.62 -34.57
C VAL A 234 0.67 -4.05 -34.02
N TRP A 235 -0.47 -4.70 -33.74
CA TRP A 235 -0.49 -6.06 -33.19
C TRP A 235 0.01 -7.08 -34.20
N GLU A 236 -0.37 -6.90 -35.45
CA GLU A 236 0.12 -7.73 -36.54
C GLU A 236 1.65 -7.59 -36.73
N GLN A 237 2.22 -6.41 -36.47
CA GLN A 237 3.67 -6.18 -36.52
C GLN A 237 4.40 -6.80 -35.32
N VAL A 238 3.94 -6.58 -34.10
CA VAL A 238 4.54 -7.16 -32.87
C VAL A 238 4.51 -8.69 -32.92
N ARG A 239 3.42 -9.28 -33.42
CA ARG A 239 3.31 -10.74 -33.62
C ARG A 239 4.36 -11.30 -34.58
N LYS A 240 4.79 -10.50 -35.57
CA LYS A 240 5.75 -10.90 -36.59
C LYS A 240 7.22 -10.64 -36.19
N ASP A 241 7.46 -9.94 -35.08
CA ASP A 241 8.81 -9.69 -34.53
C ASP A 241 9.13 -10.62 -33.34
N PRO A 242 10.00 -11.64 -33.54
CA PRO A 242 10.31 -12.63 -32.51
C PRO A 242 11.15 -12.08 -31.34
N VAL A 243 11.89 -10.97 -31.51
CA VAL A 243 12.70 -10.37 -30.45
C VAL A 243 11.81 -9.63 -29.46
N LEU A 244 10.89 -8.81 -29.99
CA LEU A 244 9.91 -8.10 -29.18
C LEU A 244 8.98 -9.08 -28.46
N SER A 245 8.46 -10.09 -29.17
CA SER A 245 7.60 -11.12 -28.55
C SER A 245 8.29 -11.86 -27.39
N HIS A 246 9.58 -12.17 -27.50
CA HIS A 246 10.32 -12.89 -26.46
C HIS A 246 10.54 -12.03 -25.21
N GLU A 247 10.89 -10.76 -25.39
CA GLU A 247 11.09 -9.80 -24.30
C GLU A 247 9.78 -9.55 -23.53
N TYR A 248 8.65 -9.45 -24.23
CA TYR A 248 7.33 -9.30 -23.61
C TYR A 248 6.91 -10.54 -22.81
N SER A 249 7.09 -11.75 -23.34
CA SER A 249 6.78 -13.00 -22.61
C SER A 249 7.65 -13.18 -21.36
N TYR A 250 8.95 -12.88 -21.46
CA TYR A 250 9.89 -13.02 -20.35
C TYR A 250 9.53 -12.11 -19.16
N ARG A 251 9.15 -10.86 -19.42
CA ARG A 251 8.74 -9.89 -18.38
C ARG A 251 7.45 -10.32 -17.69
N LEU A 252 6.47 -10.84 -18.42
CA LEU A 252 5.19 -11.32 -17.88
C LEU A 252 5.36 -12.59 -17.01
N GLU A 253 6.19 -13.53 -17.44
CA GLU A 253 6.47 -14.76 -16.68
C GLU A 253 7.24 -14.53 -15.39
N ARG A 254 8.20 -13.59 -15.39
CA ARG A 254 8.97 -13.24 -14.19
C ARG A 254 8.08 -12.60 -13.13
N ASN A 255 7.15 -11.74 -13.55
CA ASN A 255 6.34 -10.92 -12.65
C ASN A 255 5.17 -11.70 -12.01
N LYS A 256 4.70 -12.76 -12.67
CA LYS A 256 3.61 -13.61 -12.16
C LYS A 256 4.04 -14.52 -10.99
N ARG A 257 5.34 -14.85 -10.87
CA ARG A 257 5.83 -15.87 -9.92
C ARG A 257 5.60 -15.52 -8.45
N SER A 258 5.81 -14.26 -8.04
CA SER A 258 5.59 -13.83 -6.65
C SER A 258 4.11 -13.87 -6.28
N TRP A 259 3.25 -13.41 -7.19
CA TRP A 259 1.80 -13.45 -7.02
C TRP A 259 1.23 -14.88 -7.02
N ASP A 260 1.72 -15.75 -7.91
CA ASP A 260 1.31 -17.16 -7.97
C ASP A 260 1.71 -17.91 -6.70
N THR A 261 2.89 -17.63 -6.15
CA THR A 261 3.37 -18.20 -4.88
C THR A 261 2.47 -17.76 -3.72
N LEU A 262 2.17 -16.46 -3.62
CA LEU A 262 1.22 -15.95 -2.64
C LEU A 262 -0.15 -16.59 -2.78
N SER A 263 -0.70 -16.60 -4.01
CA SER A 263 -2.02 -17.14 -4.30
C SER A 263 -2.10 -18.62 -3.90
N LYS A 264 -1.07 -19.40 -4.19
CA LYS A 264 -0.99 -20.81 -3.81
C LYS A 264 -0.95 -20.99 -2.30
N LEU A 265 -0.06 -20.27 -1.61
CA LEU A 265 0.02 -20.26 -0.14
C LEU A 265 -1.32 -19.89 0.48
N PHE A 266 -1.97 -18.87 -0.06
CA PHE A 266 -3.23 -18.37 0.41
C PHE A 266 -4.39 -19.36 0.21
N LYS A 267 -4.44 -20.04 -0.95
CA LYS A 267 -5.35 -21.17 -1.16
C LYS A 267 -5.14 -22.22 -0.07
N GLN A 268 -3.91 -22.67 0.14
CA GLN A 268 -3.60 -23.66 1.17
C GLN A 268 -4.06 -23.19 2.57
N ALA A 269 -3.86 -21.91 2.88
CA ALA A 269 -4.31 -21.29 4.11
C ALA A 269 -5.84 -21.34 4.26
N LEU A 270 -6.59 -21.05 3.21
CA LEU A 270 -8.05 -21.10 3.21
C LEU A 270 -8.61 -22.54 3.33
N HIS A 271 -7.88 -23.54 2.84
CA HIS A 271 -8.21 -24.98 2.99
C HIS A 271 -7.91 -25.54 4.40
N SER A 272 -7.26 -24.78 5.27
CA SER A 272 -6.93 -25.20 6.64
C SER A 272 -8.13 -25.14 7.61
N TYR A 273 -7.97 -25.70 8.81
CA TYR A 273 -8.97 -25.57 9.88
C TYR A 273 -9.21 -24.09 10.25
N GLU A 274 -8.14 -23.31 10.31
CA GLU A 274 -8.19 -21.87 10.54
C GLU A 274 -8.90 -21.14 9.39
N GLY A 275 -8.70 -21.58 8.14
CA GLY A 275 -9.40 -21.08 6.95
C GLY A 275 -10.92 -21.27 7.03
N LYS A 276 -11.35 -22.42 7.54
CA LYS A 276 -12.76 -22.69 7.84
C LYS A 276 -13.30 -21.78 8.94
N ASP A 277 -12.55 -21.62 10.02
CA ASP A 277 -12.93 -20.70 11.11
C ASP A 277 -13.06 -19.26 10.58
N PHE A 278 -12.13 -18.77 9.76
CA PHE A 278 -12.25 -17.46 9.11
C PHE A 278 -13.51 -17.35 8.26
N PHE A 279 -13.79 -18.32 7.40
CA PHE A 279 -14.98 -18.29 6.55
C PHE A 279 -16.27 -18.21 7.39
N ILE A 280 -16.33 -18.97 8.49
CA ILE A 280 -17.44 -18.92 9.42
C ILE A 280 -17.54 -17.55 10.08
N HIS A 281 -16.44 -16.96 10.56
CA HIS A 281 -16.47 -15.61 11.14
C HIS A 281 -16.91 -14.56 10.12
N TYR A 282 -16.33 -14.60 8.92
CA TYR A 282 -16.63 -13.72 7.79
C TYR A 282 -18.12 -13.67 7.46
N LEU A 283 -18.81 -14.82 7.54
CA LEU A 283 -20.26 -14.89 7.35
C LEU A 283 -21.03 -14.53 8.63
N VAL A 284 -20.67 -15.09 9.78
CA VAL A 284 -21.58 -15.15 10.95
C VAL A 284 -21.71 -13.84 11.72
N GLY A 285 -20.81 -12.85 11.58
CA GLY A 285 -20.89 -11.55 12.25
C GLY A 285 -21.23 -11.65 13.75
N LYS A 286 -20.23 -11.86 14.62
CA LYS A 286 -20.47 -12.23 16.04
C LYS A 286 -20.95 -11.08 16.95
N THR A 287 -21.83 -10.20 16.51
CA THR A 287 -22.53 -9.30 17.44
C THR A 287 -23.78 -10.01 17.98
N ALA A 288 -24.18 -9.72 19.23
CA ALA A 288 -25.45 -10.19 19.82
C ALA A 288 -26.71 -9.59 19.13
N ILE A 289 -26.47 -8.96 17.99
CA ILE A 289 -27.38 -8.21 17.15
C ILE A 289 -27.85 -9.18 16.07
N LYS A 290 -29.14 -9.13 15.75
CA LYS A 290 -29.90 -10.13 14.96
C LYS A 290 -29.08 -10.79 13.83
N GLN A 291 -29.09 -12.12 13.83
CA GLN A 291 -28.37 -13.04 12.92
C GLN A 291 -28.82 -12.96 11.45
N GLU A 292 -28.77 -11.78 10.84
CA GLU A 292 -29.05 -11.57 9.42
C GLU A 292 -27.79 -11.06 8.75
N LEU A 293 -27.38 -11.73 7.67
CA LEU A 293 -26.32 -11.21 6.81
C LEU A 293 -26.77 -9.90 6.18
N LYS A 294 -25.92 -8.89 6.19
CA LYS A 294 -26.13 -7.61 5.49
C LYS A 294 -24.95 -7.31 4.58
N GLY A 295 -25.18 -6.55 3.51
CA GLY A 295 -24.14 -6.14 2.55
C GLY A 295 -23.35 -7.29 1.91
N ARG A 296 -22.02 -7.20 1.95
CA ARG A 296 -21.09 -8.11 1.24
C ARG A 296 -21.13 -9.56 1.75
N PRO A 297 -21.17 -9.84 3.07
CA PRO A 297 -21.42 -11.20 3.57
C PRO A 297 -22.68 -11.85 2.99
N LEU A 298 -23.76 -11.07 2.81
CA LEU A 298 -24.99 -11.56 2.16
C LEU A 298 -24.72 -11.91 0.69
N TRP A 299 -24.07 -11.03 -0.07
CA TRP A 299 -23.71 -11.31 -1.46
C TRP A 299 -22.86 -12.58 -1.61
N VAL A 300 -21.85 -12.78 -0.75
CA VAL A 300 -21.03 -14.00 -0.77
C VAL A 300 -21.89 -15.23 -0.47
N TRP A 301 -22.77 -15.15 0.52
CA TRP A 301 -23.71 -16.23 0.81
C TRP A 301 -24.63 -16.53 -0.37
N GLU A 302 -25.20 -15.52 -0.99
CA GLU A 302 -26.07 -15.67 -2.16
C GLU A 302 -25.32 -16.22 -3.38
N ALA A 303 -24.04 -15.87 -3.56
CA ALA A 303 -23.21 -16.41 -4.62
C ALA A 303 -22.94 -17.91 -4.43
N LEU A 304 -22.70 -18.34 -3.18
CA LEU A 304 -22.39 -19.73 -2.85
C LEU A 304 -23.65 -20.61 -2.74
N MET A 305 -24.70 -20.09 -2.11
CA MET A 305 -25.90 -20.85 -1.71
C MET A 305 -27.15 -20.49 -2.53
N GLY A 306 -27.12 -19.37 -3.25
CA GLY A 306 -28.21 -18.84 -4.08
C GLY A 306 -29.08 -17.82 -3.34
N LYS A 307 -29.56 -16.78 -4.06
CA LYS A 307 -30.40 -15.66 -3.55
C LYS A 307 -31.66 -16.05 -2.76
N LYS A 308 -32.17 -17.28 -2.94
CA LYS A 308 -33.38 -17.77 -2.26
C LYS A 308 -33.10 -18.57 -0.99
N THR A 309 -31.83 -18.84 -0.70
CA THR A 309 -31.45 -19.68 0.42
C THR A 309 -31.19 -18.79 1.64
N PRO A 310 -32.05 -18.82 2.67
CA PRO A 310 -31.84 -18.00 3.85
C PRO A 310 -30.55 -18.41 4.54
N PHE A 311 -29.89 -17.45 5.17
CA PHE A 311 -28.72 -17.73 5.99
C PHE A 311 -29.07 -18.68 7.13
N ARG A 312 -28.33 -19.77 7.24
CA ARG A 312 -28.50 -20.79 8.27
C ARG A 312 -27.15 -21.38 8.65
N ILE A 313 -26.83 -21.36 9.94
CA ILE A 313 -25.54 -21.85 10.44
C ILE A 313 -25.29 -23.34 10.11
N ASP A 314 -26.34 -24.15 10.06
CA ASP A 314 -26.25 -25.57 9.69
C ASP A 314 -25.85 -25.80 8.23
N LEU A 315 -25.99 -24.77 7.37
CA LEU A 315 -25.54 -24.77 5.98
C LEU A 315 -24.14 -24.18 5.79
N ALA A 316 -23.48 -23.70 6.85
CA ALA A 316 -22.16 -23.09 6.76
C ALA A 316 -21.09 -24.04 6.22
N GLU A 317 -21.17 -25.34 6.56
CA GLU A 317 -20.25 -26.37 6.05
C GLU A 317 -20.35 -26.52 4.53
N GLU A 318 -21.58 -26.55 4.01
CA GLU A 318 -21.85 -26.67 2.58
C GLU A 318 -21.42 -25.40 1.84
N ALA A 319 -21.69 -24.23 2.43
CA ALA A 319 -21.22 -22.95 1.89
C ALA A 319 -19.69 -22.89 1.85
N TYR A 320 -19.00 -23.41 2.88
CA TYR A 320 -17.54 -23.46 2.94
C TYR A 320 -16.95 -24.37 1.85
N LYS A 321 -17.54 -25.54 1.59
CA LYS A 321 -17.09 -26.41 0.48
C LYS A 321 -17.18 -25.72 -0.87
N ARG A 322 -18.26 -24.98 -1.11
CA ARG A 322 -18.44 -24.20 -2.35
C ARG A 322 -17.47 -23.03 -2.42
N PHE A 323 -17.21 -22.38 -1.29
CA PHE A 323 -16.21 -21.33 -1.18
C PHE A 323 -14.82 -21.84 -1.59
N LEU A 324 -14.39 -22.99 -1.08
CA LEU A 324 -13.10 -23.60 -1.47
C LEU A 324 -13.04 -23.90 -2.97
N PHE A 325 -14.13 -24.43 -3.54
CA PHE A 325 -14.20 -24.66 -4.99
C PHE A 325 -14.05 -23.35 -5.80
N CYS A 326 -14.72 -22.27 -5.36
CA CYS A 326 -14.59 -20.96 -5.99
C CYS A 326 -13.17 -20.39 -5.87
N VAL A 327 -12.55 -20.50 -4.70
CA VAL A 327 -11.16 -20.09 -4.45
C VAL A 327 -10.18 -20.84 -5.37
N ASP A 328 -10.42 -22.12 -5.63
CA ASP A 328 -9.55 -22.91 -6.50
C ASP A 328 -9.73 -22.57 -7.98
N LYS A 329 -10.97 -22.32 -8.42
CA LYS A 329 -11.36 -22.19 -9.83
C LYS A 329 -11.42 -20.76 -10.37
N ASP A 330 -11.68 -19.78 -9.52
CA ASP A 330 -11.83 -18.38 -9.92
C ASP A 330 -10.79 -17.50 -9.19
N PRO A 331 -9.72 -17.04 -9.88
CA PRO A 331 -8.72 -16.15 -9.30
C PRO A 331 -9.30 -14.86 -8.70
N ARG A 332 -10.47 -14.39 -9.20
CA ARG A 332 -11.13 -13.19 -8.67
C ARG A 332 -11.63 -13.38 -7.25
N PHE A 333 -11.90 -14.63 -6.85
CA PHE A 333 -12.27 -14.94 -5.46
C PHE A 333 -11.10 -14.71 -4.52
N ILE A 334 -9.86 -15.01 -4.95
CA ILE A 334 -8.66 -14.70 -4.17
C ILE A 334 -8.44 -13.21 -4.06
N ASP A 335 -8.51 -12.51 -5.19
CA ASP A 335 -8.38 -11.05 -5.22
C ASP A 335 -9.43 -10.40 -4.31
N PHE A 336 -10.67 -10.88 -4.32
CA PHE A 336 -11.75 -10.37 -3.47
C PHE A 336 -11.52 -10.61 -1.97
N ILE A 337 -10.94 -11.75 -1.58
CA ILE A 337 -10.64 -12.00 -0.16
C ILE A 337 -9.40 -11.20 0.27
N LEU A 338 -8.35 -11.14 -0.56
CA LEU A 338 -7.16 -10.32 -0.32
C LEU A 338 -7.48 -8.81 -0.30
N TRP A 339 -8.53 -8.38 -1.01
CA TRP A 339 -9.03 -7.00 -0.96
C TRP A 339 -9.48 -6.57 0.44
N HIS A 340 -9.78 -7.48 1.37
CA HIS A 340 -10.02 -7.06 2.76
C HIS A 340 -8.76 -6.53 3.45
N LEU A 341 -7.55 -6.78 2.93
CA LEU A 341 -6.30 -6.14 3.38
C LEU A 341 -6.08 -4.74 2.80
N THR A 342 -6.98 -4.26 1.91
CA THR A 342 -6.79 -3.04 1.10
C THR A 342 -7.89 -2.00 1.27
N ARG A 343 -8.72 -2.08 2.30
CA ARG A 343 -9.98 -1.30 2.32
C ARG A 343 -9.74 0.20 2.57
N PRO A 344 -10.31 1.12 1.77
CA PRO A 344 -10.46 2.54 2.16
C PRO A 344 -11.18 2.73 3.49
N ALA A 345 -12.05 1.80 3.83
CA ALA A 345 -12.74 1.79 5.10
C ALA A 345 -11.90 1.26 6.26
N GLU A 346 -10.85 0.47 6.00
CA GLU A 346 -9.84 0.21 7.02
C GLU A 346 -9.25 1.52 7.57
N ALA A 347 -9.27 2.62 6.79
CA ALA A 347 -8.94 3.94 7.29
C ALA A 347 -9.82 4.37 8.47
N VAL A 348 -11.09 3.98 8.57
CA VAL A 348 -11.89 4.37 9.75
C VAL A 348 -11.53 3.52 10.96
N SER A 349 -11.25 2.23 10.81
CA SER A 349 -10.70 1.42 11.90
C SER A 349 -9.31 1.91 12.34
N GLU A 350 -8.40 2.17 11.41
CA GLU A 350 -7.06 2.70 11.65
C GLU A 350 -7.11 4.11 12.26
N ALA A 351 -7.89 5.05 11.68
CA ALA A 351 -8.04 6.40 12.22
C ALA A 351 -8.73 6.38 13.59
N THR A 352 -9.67 5.46 13.84
CA THR A 352 -10.26 5.28 15.18
C THR A 352 -9.21 4.75 16.16
N ARG A 353 -8.38 3.80 15.75
CA ARG A 353 -7.28 3.23 16.55
C ARG A 353 -6.20 4.28 16.86
N GLU A 354 -5.81 5.08 15.87
CA GLU A 354 -4.85 6.17 15.99
C GLU A 354 -5.39 7.30 16.87
N ALA A 355 -6.64 7.72 16.66
CA ALA A 355 -7.31 8.70 17.51
C ALA A 355 -7.37 8.23 18.96
N LEU A 356 -7.67 6.94 19.20
CA LEU A 356 -7.60 6.38 20.54
C LEU A 356 -6.19 6.49 21.14
N CYS A 357 -5.15 6.10 20.40
CA CYS A 357 -3.77 6.21 20.84
C CYS A 357 -3.39 7.66 21.20
N GLN A 358 -3.72 8.62 20.34
CA GLN A 358 -3.39 10.02 20.58
C GLN A 358 -4.16 10.61 21.75
N THR A 359 -5.43 10.24 21.90
CA THR A 359 -6.28 10.81 22.95
C THR A 359 -5.96 10.21 24.32
N LEU A 360 -5.44 8.98 24.38
CA LEU A 360 -4.92 8.35 25.60
C LEU A 360 -3.73 9.09 26.23
N SER A 361 -2.97 9.86 25.46
CA SER A 361 -1.82 10.64 25.99
C SER A 361 -2.13 12.12 26.22
N LYS A 362 -3.35 12.58 25.86
CA LYS A 362 -3.75 14.00 25.90
C LYS A 362 -4.94 14.28 26.82
N GLU A 363 -5.90 13.35 26.90
CA GLU A 363 -7.15 13.54 27.63
C GLU A 363 -7.25 12.67 28.87
N GLU A 364 -7.37 13.32 30.04
CA GLU A 364 -7.33 12.65 31.34
C GLU A 364 -8.55 11.73 31.51
N ALA A 365 -9.72 12.13 31.04
CA ALA A 365 -10.94 11.33 31.12
C ALA A 365 -10.82 10.01 30.34
N ILE A 366 -10.22 10.04 29.15
CA ILE A 366 -9.99 8.85 28.33
C ILE A 366 -8.91 7.97 28.94
N SER A 367 -7.83 8.57 29.46
CA SER A 367 -6.76 7.84 30.15
C SER A 367 -7.32 7.06 31.34
N LYS A 368 -8.13 7.71 32.20
CA LYS A 368 -8.78 7.07 33.35
C LYS A 368 -9.72 5.95 32.92
N LEU A 369 -10.56 6.21 31.93
CA LEU A 369 -11.52 5.23 31.43
C LEU A 369 -10.81 4.02 30.81
N ALA A 370 -9.75 4.23 30.03
CA ALA A 370 -8.96 3.15 29.45
C ALA A 370 -8.29 2.31 30.53
N ILE A 371 -7.69 2.98 31.51
CA ILE A 371 -7.11 2.35 32.68
C ILE A 371 -8.16 1.50 33.44
N GLU A 372 -9.35 2.04 33.70
CA GLU A 372 -10.46 1.30 34.34
C GLU A 372 -10.94 0.11 33.52
N ARG A 373 -11.14 0.28 32.21
CA ARG A 373 -11.75 -0.72 31.32
C ARG A 373 -10.78 -1.80 30.84
N ILE A 374 -9.53 -1.45 30.59
CA ILE A 374 -8.49 -2.40 30.18
C ILE A 374 -8.15 -3.34 31.34
N TRP A 375 -8.12 -2.84 32.58
CA TRP A 375 -7.95 -3.69 33.75
C TRP A 375 -9.20 -4.54 34.09
N GLU A 376 -10.37 -4.20 33.55
CA GLU A 376 -11.57 -5.07 33.56
C GLU A 376 -11.50 -6.21 32.51
N ALA A 377 -10.61 -6.13 31.51
CA ALA A 377 -10.38 -7.18 30.51
C ALA A 377 -9.64 -8.42 31.09
N GLY A 378 -9.06 -8.29 32.29
CA GLY A 378 -8.60 -9.39 33.12
C GLY A 378 -7.11 -9.74 32.98
N PRO A 379 -6.65 -10.78 33.71
CA PRO A 379 -5.21 -11.08 33.87
C PRO A 379 -4.49 -11.45 32.57
N LYS A 380 -5.21 -11.94 31.55
CA LYS A 380 -4.65 -12.26 30.24
C LYS A 380 -4.14 -10.98 29.56
N TRP A 381 -5.00 -9.96 29.47
CA TRP A 381 -4.68 -8.68 28.85
C TRP A 381 -3.59 -7.93 29.61
N GLU A 382 -3.64 -7.94 30.95
CA GLU A 382 -2.59 -7.40 31.82
C GLU A 382 -1.24 -8.11 31.59
N GLY A 383 -1.25 -9.45 31.46
CA GLY A 383 -0.05 -10.22 31.19
C GLY A 383 0.52 -10.01 29.79
N GLU A 384 -0.32 -9.79 28.78
CA GLU A 384 0.10 -9.55 27.39
C GLU A 384 0.66 -8.14 27.22
N ILE A 385 -0.01 -7.12 27.76
CA ILE A 385 0.50 -5.75 27.70
C ILE A 385 1.82 -5.63 28.46
N GLN A 386 1.96 -6.25 29.64
CA GLN A 386 3.22 -6.23 30.40
C GLN A 386 4.39 -6.85 29.64
N LYS A 387 4.13 -7.87 28.82
CA LYS A 387 5.15 -8.52 27.97
C LYS A 387 5.47 -7.73 26.71
N SER A 388 4.64 -6.76 26.34
CA SER A 388 4.87 -5.91 25.17
C SER A 388 6.07 -5.00 25.39
N SER A 389 6.84 -4.78 24.32
CA SER A 389 7.89 -3.76 24.29
C SER A 389 7.34 -2.36 24.63
N SER A 390 6.07 -2.09 24.29
CA SER A 390 5.38 -0.83 24.60
C SER A 390 5.30 -0.53 26.10
N TRP A 391 5.28 -1.56 26.95
CA TRP A 391 5.25 -1.41 28.42
C TRP A 391 6.59 -0.98 29.03
N SER A 392 7.66 -0.99 28.24
CA SER A 392 8.99 -0.58 28.69
C SER A 392 9.41 0.78 28.17
N LEU A 393 8.53 1.46 27.41
CA LEU A 393 8.78 2.76 26.77
C LEU A 393 8.82 3.91 27.77
N CYS A 394 8.04 3.87 28.85
CA CYS A 394 8.04 4.92 29.88
C CYS A 394 8.49 4.40 31.25
N GLU A 395 9.13 5.25 32.04
CA GLU A 395 9.71 4.87 33.34
C GLU A 395 8.64 4.36 34.33
N GLN A 396 7.44 4.94 34.27
CA GLN A 396 6.29 4.59 35.11
C GLN A 396 5.82 3.15 34.91
N THR A 397 5.86 2.63 33.67
CA THR A 397 5.42 1.26 33.35
C THR A 397 6.56 0.25 33.43
N ARG A 398 7.80 0.66 33.07
CA ARG A 398 9.00 -0.19 33.04
C ARG A 398 9.25 -0.98 34.33
N ASN A 399 9.00 -0.37 35.49
CA ASN A 399 9.28 -0.98 36.81
C ASN A 399 8.01 -1.40 37.56
N ALA A 400 6.83 -1.28 36.95
CA ALA A 400 5.56 -1.54 37.61
C ALA A 400 4.79 -2.67 36.91
N THR A 401 4.17 -3.53 37.70
CA THR A 401 3.19 -4.48 37.16
C THR A 401 1.87 -3.74 36.88
N PRO A 402 1.07 -4.19 35.89
CA PRO A 402 -0.28 -3.67 35.70
C PRO A 402 -1.11 -3.70 37.00
N SER A 403 -0.95 -4.76 37.80
CA SER A 403 -1.63 -4.92 39.08
C SER A 403 -1.23 -3.87 40.14
N SER A 404 0.04 -3.44 40.17
CA SER A 404 0.51 -2.39 41.07
C SER A 404 0.06 -1.01 40.62
N LEU A 405 0.07 -0.74 39.31
CA LEU A 405 -0.48 0.51 38.76
C LEU A 405 -1.98 0.62 39.01
N ARG A 406 -2.71 -0.51 38.95
CA ARG A 406 -4.12 -0.58 39.33
C ARG A 406 -4.38 -0.21 40.77
N LYS A 407 -3.60 -0.77 41.70
CA LYS A 407 -3.70 -0.40 43.11
C LYS A 407 -3.36 1.08 43.32
N ALA A 408 -2.31 1.58 42.67
CA ALA A 408 -1.93 2.99 42.75
C ALA A 408 -3.05 3.91 42.23
N PHE A 409 -3.68 3.57 41.11
CA PHE A 409 -4.82 4.29 40.56
C PHE A 409 -6.03 4.28 41.51
N GLN A 410 -6.42 3.10 42.00
CA GLN A 410 -7.55 2.93 42.93
C GLN A 410 -7.32 3.69 44.25
N ASN A 411 -6.06 3.84 44.67
CA ASN A 411 -5.66 4.60 45.85
C ASN A 411 -5.47 6.11 45.58
N GLY A 412 -5.70 6.59 44.35
CA GLY A 412 -5.52 8.00 43.98
C GLY A 412 -4.06 8.47 43.98
N GLN A 413 -3.10 7.55 43.78
CA GLN A 413 -1.67 7.82 43.85
C GLN A 413 -1.02 8.21 42.50
N LEU A 414 -1.78 8.11 41.40
CA LEU A 414 -1.28 8.46 40.06
C LEU A 414 -1.55 9.94 39.75
N THR A 415 -0.52 10.66 39.34
CA THR A 415 -0.67 12.04 38.85
C THR A 415 -1.21 12.06 37.41
N ARG A 416 -1.63 13.23 36.94
CA ARG A 416 -2.07 13.41 35.54
C ARG A 416 -0.97 13.01 34.54
N ALA A 417 0.29 13.32 34.82
CA ALA A 417 1.41 12.93 33.97
C ALA A 417 1.59 11.40 33.95
N ASP A 418 1.43 10.74 35.09
CA ASP A 418 1.51 9.28 35.17
C ASP A 418 0.39 8.61 34.35
N LEU A 419 -0.83 9.16 34.41
CA LEU A 419 -1.95 8.66 33.62
C LEU A 419 -1.69 8.74 32.11
N PHE A 420 -1.11 9.85 31.64
CA PHE A 420 -0.74 10.01 30.22
C PHE A 420 0.38 9.08 29.80
N SER A 421 1.43 8.91 30.61
CA SER A 421 2.50 7.96 30.31
C SER A 421 2.01 6.51 30.24
N ILE A 422 1.05 6.13 31.10
CA ILE A 422 0.41 4.81 31.05
C ILE A 422 -0.50 4.68 29.83
N GLY A 423 -1.30 5.72 29.54
CA GLY A 423 -2.16 5.79 28.37
C GLY A 423 -1.36 5.68 27.07
N ASP A 424 -0.20 6.31 27.00
CA ASP A 424 0.71 6.24 25.85
C ASP A 424 1.25 4.82 25.62
N ALA A 425 1.67 4.12 26.69
CA ALA A 425 2.10 2.72 26.59
C ALA A 425 0.97 1.79 26.11
N ILE A 426 -0.25 2.03 26.58
CA ILE A 426 -1.46 1.32 26.12
C ILE A 426 -1.74 1.62 24.65
N GLY A 427 -1.70 2.89 24.25
CA GLY A 427 -1.93 3.31 22.87
C GLY A 427 -0.93 2.67 21.91
N HIS A 428 0.36 2.68 22.25
CA HIS A 428 1.39 2.01 21.48
C HIS A 428 1.21 0.48 21.42
N TYR A 429 0.73 -0.15 22.50
CA TYR A 429 0.38 -1.57 22.47
C TYR A 429 -0.79 -1.83 21.51
N LEU A 430 -1.84 -1.01 21.60
CA LEU A 430 -3.01 -1.12 20.75
C LEU A 430 -2.66 -0.90 19.28
N LEU A 431 -1.80 0.04 18.92
CA LEU A 431 -1.33 0.27 17.55
C LEU A 431 -0.54 -0.90 16.96
N ARG A 432 0.19 -1.64 17.81
CA ARG A 432 1.07 -2.73 17.37
C ARG A 432 0.43 -4.12 17.42
N ASN A 433 -0.69 -4.28 18.12
CA ASN A 433 -1.33 -5.57 18.31
C ASN A 433 -2.77 -5.58 17.81
N ASP A 434 -2.99 -6.21 16.65
CA ASP A 434 -4.30 -6.32 16.00
C ASP A 434 -5.28 -7.17 16.82
N GLU A 435 -4.83 -8.20 17.54
CA GLU A 435 -5.69 -9.00 18.43
C GLU A 435 -6.17 -8.15 19.61
N ALA A 436 -5.28 -7.32 20.18
CA ALA A 436 -5.64 -6.41 21.26
C ALA A 436 -6.64 -5.34 20.81
N TRP A 437 -6.48 -4.81 19.59
CA TRP A 437 -7.43 -3.89 18.97
C TRP A 437 -8.78 -4.57 18.70
N ALA A 438 -8.76 -5.76 18.10
CA ALA A 438 -9.93 -6.60 17.86
C ALA A 438 -10.72 -6.90 19.15
N ASP A 439 -10.03 -7.20 20.25
CA ASP A 439 -10.64 -7.49 21.55
C ASP A 439 -11.39 -6.27 22.16
N LEU A 440 -11.04 -5.02 21.77
CA LEU A 440 -11.79 -3.82 22.18
C LEU A 440 -13.13 -3.65 21.43
N ILE A 441 -13.16 -4.12 20.18
CA ILE A 441 -14.32 -4.06 19.28
C ILE A 441 -15.22 -5.27 19.49
N TYR A 442 -14.64 -6.41 19.84
CA TYR A 442 -15.34 -7.68 20.02
C TYR A 442 -14.95 -8.34 21.35
N SER A 443 -15.90 -8.47 22.27
CA SER A 443 -15.68 -9.25 23.48
C SER A 443 -15.99 -10.73 23.25
N LYS A 444 -14.94 -11.57 23.25
CA LYS A 444 -15.07 -13.04 23.31
C LYS A 444 -15.85 -13.52 24.56
N THR A 445 -15.96 -12.68 25.59
CA THR A 445 -16.62 -12.99 26.87
C THR A 445 -18.12 -12.63 26.92
N GLY A 446 -18.68 -12.06 25.85
CA GLY A 446 -20.09 -11.65 25.79
C GLY A 446 -20.42 -10.34 26.54
N LYS A 447 -19.40 -9.59 27.00
CA LYS A 447 -19.57 -8.23 27.53
C LYS A 447 -19.74 -7.21 26.39
N ALA A 448 -20.30 -6.05 26.70
CA ALA A 448 -20.41 -4.95 25.74
C ALA A 448 -19.01 -4.55 25.19
N PRO A 449 -18.89 -4.21 23.89
CA PRO A 449 -17.64 -3.71 23.31
C PRO A 449 -17.11 -2.50 24.09
N ILE A 450 -15.83 -2.54 24.44
CA ILE A 450 -15.18 -1.48 25.22
C ILE A 450 -15.09 -0.20 24.37
N ILE A 451 -14.93 -0.34 23.05
CA ILE A 451 -14.83 0.77 22.09
C ILE A 451 -16.03 1.72 22.14
N GLU A 452 -17.23 1.26 22.51
CA GLU A 452 -18.44 2.08 22.69
C GLU A 452 -18.22 3.26 23.64
N LYS A 453 -17.38 3.08 24.66
CA LYS A 453 -17.15 4.11 25.68
C LYS A 453 -16.17 5.18 25.24
N PHE A 454 -15.34 4.89 24.23
CA PHE A 454 -14.35 5.82 23.70
C PHE A 454 -14.85 6.53 22.46
N PHE A 455 -15.56 5.80 21.58
CA PHE A 455 -15.89 6.23 20.22
C PHE A 455 -16.43 7.66 20.09
N PRO A 456 -17.41 8.11 20.90
CA PRO A 456 -17.91 9.49 20.83
C PRO A 456 -16.81 10.55 21.02
N LEU A 457 -15.92 10.34 21.98
CA LEU A 457 -14.86 11.27 22.31
C LEU A 457 -13.76 11.25 21.25
N LEU A 458 -13.49 10.09 20.63
CA LEU A 458 -12.50 9.99 19.55
C LEU A 458 -12.87 10.85 18.34
N ILE A 459 -14.16 10.84 17.95
CA ILE A 459 -14.67 11.70 16.88
C ILE A 459 -14.60 13.17 17.26
N GLN A 460 -14.89 13.52 18.52
CA GLN A 460 -14.89 14.91 18.98
C GLN A 460 -13.48 15.51 19.04
N TYR A 461 -12.48 14.73 19.46
CA TYR A 461 -11.12 15.22 19.70
C TYR A 461 -10.16 15.01 18.52
N SER A 462 -10.49 14.16 17.54
CA SER A 462 -9.67 13.92 16.35
C SER A 462 -10.45 14.26 15.07
N PRO A 463 -10.17 15.43 14.46
CA PRO A 463 -10.72 15.79 13.15
C PRO A 463 -10.41 14.77 12.05
N GLU A 464 -9.25 14.11 12.12
CA GLU A 464 -8.84 13.06 11.18
C GLU A 464 -9.76 11.83 11.29
N CYS A 465 -10.10 11.43 12.50
CA CYS A 465 -11.06 10.35 12.74
C CYS A 465 -12.47 10.74 12.27
N ALA A 466 -12.91 11.96 12.56
CA ALA A 466 -14.19 12.48 12.10
C ALA A 466 -14.27 12.52 10.55
N LEU A 467 -13.20 12.97 9.90
CA LEU A 467 -13.09 13.01 8.44
C LEU A 467 -13.14 11.60 7.84
N ALA A 468 -12.36 10.66 8.39
CA ALA A 468 -12.35 9.27 7.91
C ALA A 468 -13.76 8.65 7.96
N TRP A 469 -14.50 8.85 9.06
CA TRP A 469 -15.88 8.40 9.17
C TRP A 469 -16.83 9.10 8.20
N LEU A 470 -16.65 10.41 7.98
CA LEU A 470 -17.44 11.15 7.01
C LEU A 470 -17.22 10.62 5.59
N GLU A 471 -15.96 10.46 5.18
CA GLU A 471 -15.60 9.94 3.85
C GLU A 471 -16.08 8.49 3.67
N SER A 472 -16.06 7.68 4.73
CA SER A 472 -16.62 6.33 4.70
C SER A 472 -18.14 6.35 4.48
N ILE A 473 -18.86 7.24 5.17
CA ILE A 473 -20.31 7.39 5.00
C ILE A 473 -20.64 7.90 3.60
N LEU A 474 -19.91 8.91 3.09
CA LEU A 474 -20.15 9.49 1.77
C LEU A 474 -19.89 8.50 0.62
N ASN A 475 -18.85 7.67 0.73
CA ASN A 475 -18.32 6.95 -0.43
C ASN A 475 -18.36 5.42 -0.29
N ASN A 476 -18.38 4.87 0.93
CA ASN A 476 -18.04 3.47 1.19
C ASN A 476 -19.05 2.69 2.07
N ASP A 477 -20.06 3.36 2.63
CA ASP A 477 -21.04 2.76 3.53
C ASP A 477 -22.45 3.35 3.32
N GLN A 478 -23.10 2.87 2.24
CA GLN A 478 -24.46 3.27 1.88
C GLN A 478 -25.48 2.98 3.00
N GLU A 479 -25.30 1.90 3.76
CA GLU A 479 -26.23 1.56 4.84
C GLU A 479 -26.16 2.60 5.96
N SER A 480 -24.94 3.01 6.34
CA SER A 480 -24.74 4.09 7.32
C SER A 480 -25.16 5.45 6.77
N PHE A 481 -24.93 5.74 5.49
CA PHE A 481 -25.40 6.96 4.81
C PHE A 481 -26.93 7.08 4.89
N ASP A 482 -27.65 6.04 4.48
CA ASP A 482 -29.12 6.05 4.50
C ASP A 482 -29.65 6.14 5.94
N ALA A 483 -29.05 5.41 6.88
CA ALA A 483 -29.49 5.39 8.28
C ALA A 483 -29.23 6.72 8.98
N PHE A 484 -28.05 7.31 8.78
CA PHE A 484 -27.70 8.62 9.33
C PHE A 484 -28.53 9.73 8.67
N GLY A 485 -28.70 9.70 7.35
CA GLY A 485 -29.55 10.63 6.59
C GLY A 485 -30.99 10.63 7.08
N ARG A 486 -31.61 9.43 7.22
CA ARG A 486 -32.96 9.32 7.78
C ARG A 486 -33.05 9.85 9.21
N TRP A 487 -32.01 9.66 10.02
CA TRP A 487 -32.03 10.13 11.39
C TRP A 487 -31.86 11.65 11.48
N ILE A 488 -30.90 12.24 10.76
CA ILE A 488 -30.60 13.67 10.83
C ILE A 488 -31.72 14.52 10.22
N CYS A 489 -32.29 14.07 9.10
CA CYS A 489 -33.41 14.75 8.45
C CYS A 489 -34.71 14.70 9.27
N ASN A 490 -34.79 13.87 10.30
CA ASN A 490 -35.94 13.75 11.21
C ASN A 490 -35.72 14.38 12.60
N GLN A 491 -34.59 15.07 12.83
CA GLN A 491 -34.32 15.70 14.12
C GLN A 491 -35.17 16.97 14.33
N PRO A 492 -35.68 17.23 15.54
CA PRO A 492 -36.53 18.39 15.83
C PRO A 492 -35.91 19.75 15.49
N GLU A 493 -34.57 19.80 15.47
CA GLU A 493 -33.76 20.98 15.18
C GLU A 493 -33.59 21.24 13.67
N HIS A 494 -34.21 20.42 12.79
CA HIS A 494 -34.19 20.44 11.31
C HIS A 494 -33.39 21.57 10.65
N LYS A 495 -32.06 21.44 10.61
CA LYS A 495 -31.19 22.31 9.79
C LYS A 495 -30.92 21.77 8.38
N ILE A 496 -31.24 20.50 8.13
CA ILE A 496 -30.86 19.79 6.90
C ILE A 496 -32.06 19.07 6.33
N SER A 497 -32.46 19.44 5.12
CA SER A 497 -33.48 18.71 4.35
C SER A 497 -32.88 17.50 3.65
N VAL A 498 -33.73 16.57 3.21
CA VAL A 498 -33.30 15.36 2.48
C VAL A 498 -32.51 15.74 1.21
N GLU A 499 -32.91 16.81 0.53
CA GLU A 499 -32.25 17.31 -0.68
C GLU A 499 -30.89 17.96 -0.39
N GLN A 500 -30.67 18.43 0.84
CA GLN A 500 -29.43 19.10 1.24
C GLN A 500 -28.40 18.15 1.87
N TYR A 501 -28.80 16.95 2.27
CA TYR A 501 -27.98 16.02 3.05
C TYR A 501 -26.61 15.71 2.41
N ASP A 502 -26.58 15.29 1.15
CA ASP A 502 -25.32 15.00 0.43
C ASP A 502 -24.44 16.26 0.29
N SER A 503 -25.05 17.39 -0.11
CA SER A 503 -24.32 18.65 -0.25
C SER A 503 -23.77 19.18 1.06
N TRP A 504 -24.47 18.95 2.18
CA TRP A 504 -24.02 19.31 3.51
C TRP A 504 -22.81 18.49 3.94
N LEU A 505 -22.88 17.16 3.78
CA LEU A 505 -21.76 16.27 4.11
C LEU A 505 -20.50 16.63 3.33
N LYS A 506 -20.62 16.93 2.02
CA LYS A 506 -19.49 17.40 1.20
C LYS A 506 -18.91 18.72 1.69
N ARG A 507 -19.74 19.70 2.09
CA ARG A 507 -19.25 20.94 2.68
C ARG A 507 -18.55 20.72 4.04
N ALA A 508 -19.05 19.79 4.85
CA ALA A 508 -18.42 19.40 6.10
C ALA A 508 -17.08 18.68 5.86
N GLU A 509 -16.98 17.84 4.83
CA GLU A 509 -15.75 17.21 4.36
C GLU A 509 -14.69 18.26 3.99
N ASP A 510 -15.05 19.22 3.13
CA ASP A 510 -14.16 20.30 2.68
C ASP A 510 -13.63 21.11 3.87
N GLN A 511 -14.50 21.46 4.82
CA GLN A 511 -14.11 22.19 6.03
C GLN A 511 -13.20 21.38 6.96
N LEU A 512 -13.40 20.06 7.08
CA LEU A 512 -12.53 19.19 7.86
C LEU A 512 -11.15 19.06 7.21
N LYS A 513 -11.10 18.88 5.88
CA LYS A 513 -9.84 18.85 5.11
C LYS A 513 -9.04 20.14 5.29
N GLU A 514 -9.70 21.28 5.12
CA GLU A 514 -9.08 22.60 5.31
C GLU A 514 -8.56 22.80 6.75
N ALA A 515 -9.31 22.34 7.76
CA ALA A 515 -8.91 22.45 9.17
C ALA A 515 -7.67 21.60 9.50
N ILE A 516 -7.59 20.37 8.95
CA ILE A 516 -6.45 19.46 9.15
C ILE A 516 -5.19 20.01 8.48
N GLU A 517 -5.29 20.53 7.25
CA GLU A 517 -4.15 21.10 6.52
C GLU A 517 -3.51 22.29 7.23
N LYS A 518 -4.32 23.14 7.87
CA LYS A 518 -3.85 24.37 8.54
C LYS A 518 -3.19 24.14 9.89
N ARG A 519 -3.25 22.92 10.46
CA ARG A 519 -2.65 22.54 11.77
C ARG A 519 -3.10 23.36 13.00
N GLU A 520 -4.11 24.22 12.85
CA GLU A 520 -4.84 24.92 13.91
C GLU A 520 -6.35 24.91 13.58
N PRO A 521 -7.12 23.91 14.06
CA PRO A 521 -8.44 23.61 13.53
C PRO A 521 -9.51 24.47 14.22
N VAL A 522 -9.70 25.70 13.77
CA VAL A 522 -11.01 26.33 13.98
C VAL A 522 -11.97 25.67 13.01
N LEU A 523 -12.78 24.73 13.50
CA LEU A 523 -13.75 24.02 12.69
C LEU A 523 -14.83 24.98 12.18
N GLY A 524 -15.15 24.89 10.90
CA GLY A 524 -16.28 25.60 10.31
C GLY A 524 -17.62 25.08 10.87
N GLU A 525 -18.68 25.86 10.70
CA GLU A 525 -20.00 25.54 11.27
C GLU A 525 -20.56 24.20 10.77
N GLU A 526 -20.32 23.84 9.51
CA GLU A 526 -20.85 22.60 8.92
C GLU A 526 -20.09 21.37 9.44
N ALA A 527 -18.76 21.46 9.54
CA ALA A 527 -17.92 20.42 10.14
C ALA A 527 -18.26 20.18 11.62
N GLN A 528 -18.42 21.25 12.41
CA GLN A 528 -18.80 21.13 13.81
C GLN A 528 -20.21 20.51 13.95
N TYR A 529 -21.16 20.94 13.11
CA TYR A 529 -22.51 20.39 13.15
C TYR A 529 -22.56 18.91 12.74
N TYR A 530 -21.72 18.49 11.79
CA TYR A 530 -21.55 17.07 11.45
C TYR A 530 -21.03 16.28 12.65
N ILE A 531 -19.93 16.71 13.27
CA ILE A 531 -19.33 16.02 14.43
C ILE A 531 -20.36 15.85 15.54
N ASP A 532 -21.04 16.93 15.93
CA ASP A 532 -22.03 16.90 17.00
C ASP A 532 -23.20 15.97 16.69
N SER A 533 -23.68 15.99 15.44
CA SER A 533 -24.80 15.17 14.98
C SER A 533 -24.42 13.70 14.87
N PHE A 534 -23.25 13.41 14.30
CA PHE A 534 -22.75 12.06 14.13
C PHE A 534 -22.52 11.38 15.48
N VAL A 535 -21.96 12.09 16.45
CA VAL A 535 -21.79 11.59 17.82
C VAL A 535 -23.13 11.26 18.48
N LYS A 536 -24.11 12.16 18.38
CA LYS A 536 -25.48 11.91 18.91
C LYS A 536 -26.12 10.68 18.27
N TRP A 537 -25.95 10.49 16.97
CA TRP A 537 -26.47 9.32 16.25
C TRP A 537 -25.76 8.03 16.66
N ALA A 538 -24.42 8.04 16.66
CA ALA A 538 -23.58 6.91 17.00
C ALA A 538 -23.78 6.43 18.45
N MET A 539 -24.14 7.32 19.38
CA MET A 539 -24.50 6.96 20.76
C MET A 539 -25.92 6.41 20.93
N GLY A 540 -26.76 6.52 19.90
CA GLY A 540 -28.16 6.09 19.94
C GLY A 540 -28.46 5.03 18.89
N PRO A 541 -29.37 5.28 17.94
CA PRO A 541 -29.79 4.28 16.97
C PRO A 541 -28.70 3.90 15.95
N GLY A 542 -27.64 4.72 15.82
CA GLY A 542 -26.54 4.48 14.90
C GLY A 542 -25.49 3.50 15.39
N TRP A 543 -25.45 3.18 16.70
CA TRP A 543 -24.35 2.39 17.27
C TRP A 543 -24.18 1.03 16.59
N GLU A 544 -25.28 0.35 16.26
CA GLU A 544 -25.26 -0.94 15.56
C GLU A 544 -24.54 -0.85 14.21
N HIS A 545 -24.71 0.24 13.46
CA HIS A 545 -24.04 0.45 12.19
C HIS A 545 -22.53 0.66 12.39
N ILE A 546 -22.16 1.49 13.37
CA ILE A 546 -20.77 1.77 13.71
C ILE A 546 -20.03 0.49 14.13
N ILE A 547 -20.58 -0.27 15.07
CA ILE A 547 -19.91 -1.45 15.61
C ILE A 547 -19.81 -2.57 14.59
N ASN A 548 -20.84 -2.77 13.75
CA ASN A 548 -20.78 -3.76 12.67
C ASN A 548 -19.74 -3.37 11.61
N ARG A 549 -19.60 -2.08 11.31
CA ARG A 549 -18.58 -1.57 10.39
C ARG A 549 -17.17 -1.80 10.94
N LEU A 550 -16.91 -1.35 12.17
CA LEU A 550 -15.64 -1.57 12.86
C LEU A 550 -15.29 -3.06 12.99
N TRP A 551 -16.29 -3.91 13.25
CA TRP A 551 -16.11 -5.36 13.28
C TRP A 551 -15.64 -5.90 11.92
N ALA A 552 -16.31 -5.52 10.82
CA ALA A 552 -15.97 -5.98 9.48
C ALA A 552 -14.60 -5.49 9.01
N GLU A 553 -14.17 -4.32 9.46
CA GLU A 553 -12.86 -3.74 9.11
C GLU A 553 -11.73 -4.21 10.01
N THR A 554 -12.03 -4.74 11.18
CA THR A 554 -10.98 -5.15 12.14
C THR A 554 -10.83 -6.65 12.19
N ILE A 555 -11.94 -7.38 12.34
CA ILE A 555 -11.90 -8.82 12.57
C ILE A 555 -11.61 -9.59 11.29
N ILE A 556 -12.19 -9.17 10.16
CA ILE A 556 -11.97 -9.85 8.87
C ILE A 556 -10.48 -9.73 8.46
N PRO A 557 -9.86 -8.53 8.44
CA PRO A 557 -8.46 -8.42 8.09
C PRO A 557 -7.56 -9.09 9.14
N GLU A 558 -7.79 -8.93 10.44
CA GLU A 558 -7.00 -9.60 11.49
C GLU A 558 -6.97 -11.12 11.29
N SER A 559 -8.15 -11.73 11.09
CA SER A 559 -8.24 -13.18 10.92
C SER A 559 -7.58 -13.63 9.62
N LEU A 560 -7.64 -12.80 8.57
CA LEU A 560 -6.95 -13.05 7.31
C LEU A 560 -5.43 -13.01 7.45
N ARG A 561 -4.90 -11.96 8.11
CA ARG A 561 -3.48 -11.80 8.42
C ARG A 561 -2.98 -12.98 9.25
N LYS A 562 -3.75 -13.37 10.28
CA LYS A 562 -3.42 -14.50 11.15
C LYS A 562 -3.26 -15.82 10.38
N ILE A 563 -4.17 -16.10 9.46
CA ILE A 563 -4.11 -17.33 8.64
C ILE A 563 -2.90 -17.31 7.71
N LEU A 564 -2.66 -16.19 7.03
CA LEU A 564 -1.47 -16.01 6.18
C LEU A 564 -0.16 -16.16 6.96
N LYS A 565 -0.07 -15.49 8.12
CA LYS A 565 1.06 -15.57 9.03
C LYS A 565 1.31 -17.01 9.50
N ASN A 566 0.26 -17.73 9.91
CA ASN A 566 0.40 -19.12 10.36
C ASN A 566 0.97 -20.04 9.25
N CYS A 567 0.54 -19.85 8.00
CA CYS A 567 1.13 -20.56 6.87
C CYS A 567 2.61 -20.23 6.69
N TRP A 568 2.99 -18.95 6.73
CA TRP A 568 4.40 -18.53 6.66
C TRP A 568 5.26 -19.01 7.83
N LEU A 569 4.70 -19.09 9.04
CA LEU A 569 5.39 -19.65 10.20
C LEU A 569 5.61 -21.17 10.07
N THR A 570 4.75 -21.85 9.31
CA THR A 570 4.86 -23.28 9.02
C THR A 570 5.93 -23.54 7.95
N ASP A 571 6.00 -22.70 6.91
CA ASP A 571 7.04 -22.74 5.88
C ASP A 571 7.74 -21.37 5.72
N LYS A 572 8.75 -21.15 6.59
CA LYS A 572 9.53 -19.92 6.60
C LYS A 572 10.34 -19.73 5.33
N GLU A 573 10.77 -20.82 4.70
CA GLU A 573 11.56 -20.75 3.48
C GLU A 573 10.71 -20.19 2.33
N GLU A 574 9.44 -20.61 2.25
CA GLU A 574 8.48 -20.09 1.27
C GLU A 574 8.16 -18.61 1.53
N PHE A 575 8.02 -18.19 2.80
CA PHE A 575 7.89 -16.77 3.15
C PHE A 575 9.08 -15.96 2.64
N TRP A 576 10.31 -16.37 2.96
CA TRP A 576 11.49 -15.61 2.56
C TRP A 576 11.74 -15.61 1.04
N LYS A 577 11.40 -16.70 0.35
CA LYS A 577 11.38 -16.74 -1.13
C LYS A 577 10.39 -15.74 -1.70
N TRP A 578 9.19 -15.69 -1.15
CA TRP A 578 8.16 -14.72 -1.52
C TRP A 578 8.60 -13.29 -1.21
N TYR A 579 9.11 -13.02 -0.02
CA TYR A 579 9.61 -11.72 0.43
C TYR A 579 10.68 -11.18 -0.51
N ARG A 580 11.66 -12.00 -0.92
CA ARG A 580 12.63 -11.60 -1.95
C ARG A 580 11.98 -11.23 -3.27
N GLY A 581 10.98 -11.99 -3.70
CA GLY A 581 10.24 -11.71 -4.92
C GLY A 581 9.48 -10.37 -4.85
N VAL A 582 8.98 -10.01 -3.67
CA VAL A 582 8.19 -8.79 -3.42
C VAL A 582 9.07 -7.57 -3.20
N CYS A 583 10.18 -7.68 -2.47
CA CYS A 583 11.07 -6.55 -2.21
C CYS A 583 11.75 -5.99 -3.47
N ALA A 584 11.79 -6.77 -4.54
CA ALA A 584 12.23 -6.29 -5.85
C ALA A 584 11.16 -5.44 -6.59
N LEU A 585 9.94 -5.35 -6.03
CA LEU A 585 8.83 -4.62 -6.62
C LEU A 585 8.77 -3.19 -6.06
N PRO A 586 8.63 -2.16 -6.90
CA PRO A 586 8.40 -0.79 -6.44
C PRO A 586 7.21 -0.62 -5.48
N ALA A 587 6.15 -1.41 -5.63
CA ALA A 587 5.00 -1.44 -4.72
C ALA A 587 5.37 -1.79 -3.27
N ALA A 588 6.48 -2.51 -3.05
CA ALA A 588 6.91 -2.92 -1.71
C ALA A 588 7.56 -1.80 -0.90
N LYS A 589 7.76 -0.60 -1.47
CA LYS A 589 8.42 0.52 -0.78
C LYS A 589 7.78 0.85 0.58
N THR A 590 6.45 0.95 0.64
CA THR A 590 5.74 1.25 1.90
C THR A 590 5.93 0.12 2.92
N ALA A 591 5.79 -1.13 2.48
CA ALA A 591 6.00 -2.29 3.34
C ALA A 591 7.46 -2.36 3.86
N ILE A 592 8.46 -2.06 3.04
CA ILE A 592 9.88 -2.01 3.44
C ILE A 592 10.11 -0.90 4.47
N GLU A 593 9.56 0.29 4.24
CA GLU A 593 9.63 1.40 5.18
C GLU A 593 8.97 1.02 6.52
N ARG A 594 7.78 0.40 6.48
CA ARG A 594 7.05 -0.04 7.68
C ARG A 594 7.80 -1.12 8.45
N VAL A 595 8.31 -2.15 7.78
CA VAL A 595 9.17 -3.19 8.37
C VAL A 595 10.37 -2.55 9.07
N THR A 596 11.07 -1.65 8.37
CA THR A 596 12.24 -0.96 8.92
C THR A 596 11.88 -0.13 10.16
N ASN A 597 10.79 0.63 10.11
CA ASN A 597 10.35 1.47 11.22
C ASN A 597 9.94 0.64 12.45
N ILE A 598 9.33 -0.53 12.26
CA ILE A 598 9.01 -1.45 13.36
C ILE A 598 10.29 -1.94 14.04
N LEU A 599 11.31 -2.33 13.27
CA LEU A 599 12.59 -2.77 13.80
C LEU A 599 13.34 -1.63 14.53
N VAL A 600 13.24 -0.39 14.04
CA VAL A 600 13.86 0.80 14.66
C VAL A 600 13.20 1.15 15.99
N THR A 601 11.88 1.08 16.04
CA THR A 601 11.09 1.57 17.19
C THR A 601 10.95 0.55 18.32
N ALA A 602 11.63 -0.59 18.22
CA ALA A 602 11.74 -1.57 19.29
C ALA A 602 13.22 -2.01 19.45
N LYS A 603 13.49 -3.02 20.30
CA LYS A 603 14.88 -3.37 20.71
C LYS A 603 15.64 -4.20 19.67
N GLU A 604 15.08 -4.42 18.49
CA GLU A 604 15.57 -5.36 17.50
C GLU A 604 16.89 -4.90 16.87
N MET A 605 17.07 -3.58 16.64
CA MET A 605 18.36 -3.04 16.18
C MET A 605 19.49 -3.26 17.19
N GLU A 606 19.17 -3.18 18.49
CA GLU A 606 20.10 -3.48 19.57
C GLU A 606 20.46 -4.97 19.57
N LEU A 607 19.49 -5.87 19.37
CA LEU A 607 19.72 -7.31 19.29
C LEU A 607 20.68 -7.68 18.14
N ILE A 608 20.53 -7.06 16.96
CA ILE A 608 21.44 -7.27 15.83
C ILE A 608 22.87 -6.89 16.22
N LEU A 609 23.04 -5.75 16.89
CA LEU A 609 24.35 -5.28 17.34
C LEU A 609 24.93 -6.15 18.47
N GLN A 610 24.10 -6.65 19.39
CA GLN A 610 24.48 -7.64 20.40
C GLN A 610 24.98 -8.95 19.76
N GLY A 611 24.37 -9.37 18.65
CA GLY A 611 24.83 -10.51 17.85
C GLY A 611 26.25 -10.30 17.32
N ILE A 612 26.54 -9.12 16.76
CA ILE A 612 27.88 -8.75 16.28
C ILE A 612 28.87 -8.67 17.46
N ALA A 613 28.48 -8.03 18.55
CA ALA A 613 29.27 -7.90 19.79
C ALA A 613 29.62 -9.25 20.42
N SER A 614 28.85 -10.29 20.10
CA SER A 614 29.08 -11.69 20.52
C SER A 614 30.04 -12.43 19.57
N TRP A 615 30.88 -11.69 18.84
CA TRP A 615 31.91 -12.23 17.95
C TRP A 615 31.35 -12.99 16.73
N ASN A 616 30.16 -12.61 16.26
CA ASN A 616 29.59 -13.13 15.03
C ASN A 616 30.17 -12.41 13.81
N TYR A 617 31.31 -12.90 13.32
CA TYR A 617 31.97 -12.33 12.14
C TYR A 617 31.09 -12.42 10.88
N GLU A 618 30.31 -13.49 10.69
CA GLU A 618 29.40 -13.60 9.54
C GLU A 618 28.31 -12.53 9.56
N LEU A 619 27.72 -12.26 10.73
CA LEU A 619 26.73 -11.18 10.87
C LEU A 619 27.36 -9.80 10.71
N ALA A 620 28.61 -9.63 11.18
CA ALA A 620 29.36 -8.39 10.98
C ALA A 620 29.61 -8.12 9.48
N ASP A 621 29.98 -9.16 8.72
CA ASP A 621 30.20 -9.09 7.27
C ASP A 621 28.90 -8.80 6.52
N ILE A 622 27.79 -9.42 6.92
CA ILE A 622 26.46 -9.14 6.35
C ILE A 622 26.08 -7.67 6.58
N CYS A 623 26.33 -7.16 7.79
CA CYS A 623 26.06 -5.77 8.15
C CYS A 623 27.14 -4.78 7.68
N ALA A 624 28.09 -5.21 6.85
CA ALA A 624 29.23 -4.37 6.47
C ALA A 624 28.82 -3.09 5.72
N SER A 625 27.70 -3.09 5.00
CA SER A 625 27.15 -1.90 4.33
C SER A 625 26.71 -0.81 5.31
N ASN A 626 26.41 -1.16 6.57
CA ASN A 626 26.09 -0.18 7.59
C ASN A 626 27.31 0.71 7.91
N TRP A 627 28.51 0.12 7.88
CA TRP A 627 29.75 0.87 8.06
C TRP A 627 30.01 1.84 6.91
N ASP A 628 29.60 1.52 5.68
CA ASP A 628 29.69 2.44 4.54
C ASP A 628 28.86 3.69 4.81
N ILE A 629 27.59 3.53 5.20
CA ILE A 629 26.68 4.64 5.49
C ILE A 629 27.19 5.52 6.66
N ILE A 630 27.70 4.89 7.73
CA ILE A 630 28.28 5.63 8.87
C ILE A 630 29.52 6.42 8.42
N TRP A 631 30.32 5.86 7.50
CA TRP A 631 31.60 6.46 7.10
C TRP A 631 31.47 7.53 6.02
N GLU A 632 30.47 7.42 5.15
CA GLU A 632 30.16 8.41 4.11
C GLU A 632 29.57 9.69 4.69
N ASP A 633 28.80 9.58 5.78
CA ASP A 633 28.29 10.73 6.54
C ASP A 633 29.40 11.37 7.38
N GLU A 634 29.77 12.61 7.04
CA GLU A 634 30.87 13.33 7.71
C GLU A 634 30.63 13.54 9.21
N GLU A 635 29.39 13.80 9.61
CA GLU A 635 29.04 14.05 11.01
C GLU A 635 29.11 12.75 11.82
N LYS A 636 28.51 11.67 11.31
CA LYS A 636 28.57 10.35 11.96
C LYS A 636 30.01 9.83 12.04
N ARG A 637 30.76 9.92 10.93
CA ARG A 637 32.17 9.54 10.88
C ARG A 637 33.00 10.30 11.91
N LYS A 638 32.86 11.63 11.97
CA LYS A 638 33.62 12.46 12.92
C LYS A 638 33.32 12.06 14.37
N ARG A 639 32.05 11.84 14.71
CA ARG A 639 31.65 11.39 16.05
C ARG A 639 32.25 10.03 16.42
N VAL A 640 32.22 9.05 15.51
CA VAL A 640 32.83 7.74 15.73
C VAL A 640 34.34 7.87 15.92
N LEU A 641 35.02 8.63 15.06
CA LEU A 641 36.46 8.87 15.16
C LEU A 641 36.85 9.56 16.47
N GLU A 642 36.15 10.62 16.86
CA GLU A 642 36.38 11.34 18.12
C GLU A 642 36.22 10.41 19.33
N ALA A 643 35.22 9.52 19.31
CA ALA A 643 35.01 8.56 20.38
C ALA A 643 36.10 7.48 20.45
N ILE A 644 36.59 7.00 19.31
CA ILE A 644 37.71 6.05 19.25
C ILE A 644 38.98 6.74 19.79
N ILE A 645 39.25 7.99 19.39
CA ILE A 645 40.41 8.77 19.85
C ILE A 645 40.33 9.05 21.36
N GLY A 646 39.14 9.38 21.86
CA GLY A 646 38.90 9.71 23.27
C GLY A 646 38.78 8.49 24.21
N CYS A 647 38.94 7.26 23.71
CA CYS A 647 38.64 6.06 24.49
C CYS A 647 39.72 5.75 25.56
N ASP A 648 39.32 5.53 26.81
CA ASP A 648 40.22 5.31 27.95
C ASP A 648 40.90 3.94 27.95
N GLY A 649 42.02 3.91 28.67
CA GLY A 649 43.17 3.09 28.35
C GLY A 649 43.13 1.57 28.58
N LEU A 650 41.94 1.03 28.76
CA LEU A 650 41.69 -0.41 28.88
C LEU A 650 40.59 -0.88 27.92
N SER A 651 40.17 -0.01 27.00
CA SER A 651 39.12 -0.32 26.04
C SER A 651 39.66 -1.10 24.85
N ASP A 652 38.92 -2.13 24.44
CA ASP A 652 39.18 -2.92 23.24
C ASP A 652 39.26 -2.05 21.97
N LEU A 653 38.71 -0.82 21.97
CA LEU A 653 38.85 0.16 20.89
C LEU A 653 40.30 0.62 20.65
N ASN A 654 41.21 0.48 21.62
CA ASN A 654 42.63 0.78 21.41
C ASN A 654 43.24 -0.16 20.37
N ASN A 655 42.74 -1.39 20.23
CA ASN A 655 43.20 -2.31 19.19
C ASN A 655 42.88 -1.76 17.79
N VAL A 656 41.71 -1.14 17.60
CA VAL A 656 41.35 -0.48 16.33
C VAL A 656 42.36 0.62 15.98
N LEU A 657 42.75 1.43 16.97
CA LEU A 657 43.74 2.50 16.80
C LEU A 657 45.11 1.95 16.39
N VAL A 658 45.58 0.91 17.10
CA VAL A 658 46.88 0.28 16.85
C VAL A 658 46.94 -0.25 15.42
N PHE A 659 45.95 -1.06 15.02
CA PHE A 659 45.88 -1.63 13.68
C PHE A 659 45.82 -0.56 12.59
N ALA A 660 45.05 0.51 12.80
CA ALA A 660 44.93 1.60 11.83
C ALA A 660 46.24 2.39 11.61
N THR A 661 47.22 2.26 12.51
CA THR A 661 48.51 2.98 12.43
C THR A 661 49.71 2.11 12.09
N GLU A 662 49.55 0.80 11.91
CA GLU A 662 50.66 -0.13 11.65
C GLU A 662 51.55 0.31 10.48
N ASN A 663 50.95 0.70 9.35
CA ASN A 663 51.67 1.18 8.16
C ASN A 663 52.52 2.44 8.41
N THR A 664 52.19 3.22 9.44
CA THR A 664 52.91 4.46 9.77
C THR A 664 54.10 4.16 10.66
N LEU A 665 53.98 3.18 11.55
CA LEU A 665 55.08 2.68 12.38
C LEU A 665 56.18 1.98 11.56
N GLU A 666 55.91 1.63 10.30
CA GLU A 666 56.91 1.09 9.37
C GLU A 666 57.88 2.15 8.83
N ARG A 667 57.57 3.45 8.98
CA ARG A 667 58.45 4.54 8.57
C ARG A 667 59.50 4.82 9.66
N ASP A 668 60.78 4.76 9.30
CA ASP A 668 61.89 4.89 10.26
C ASP A 668 61.87 6.17 11.11
N GLU A 669 61.43 7.29 10.54
CA GLU A 669 61.33 8.57 11.26
C GLU A 669 60.21 8.57 12.30
N GLU A 670 59.04 8.06 11.92
CA GLU A 670 57.88 7.95 12.82
C GLU A 670 58.09 6.91 13.91
N ARG A 671 58.76 5.80 13.58
CA ARG A 671 59.17 4.79 14.56
C ARG A 671 60.12 5.36 15.61
N LYS A 672 61.08 6.21 15.21
CA LYS A 672 61.99 6.91 16.14
C LYS A 672 61.25 7.90 17.03
N ILE A 673 60.23 8.59 16.51
CA ILE A 673 59.38 9.51 17.28
C ILE A 673 58.53 8.72 18.29
N ALA A 674 57.92 7.61 17.85
CA ALA A 674 57.16 6.71 18.71
C ALA A 674 58.02 6.15 19.85
N GLN A 675 59.25 5.72 19.57
CA GLN A 675 60.18 5.25 20.59
C GLN A 675 60.52 6.34 21.62
N LYS A 676 60.74 7.59 21.17
CA LYS A 676 61.02 8.71 22.07
C LYS A 676 59.85 9.01 23.00
N ILE A 677 58.62 8.99 22.47
CA ILE A 677 57.41 9.20 23.26
C ILE A 677 57.18 8.05 24.24
N ALA A 678 57.41 6.81 23.83
CA ALA A 678 57.31 5.65 24.73
C ALA A 678 58.30 5.71 25.89
N VAL A 679 59.57 6.06 25.61
CA VAL A 679 60.60 6.24 26.64
C VAL A 679 60.27 7.39 27.59
N ALA A 680 59.72 8.50 27.07
CA ALA A 680 59.27 9.62 27.90
C ALA A 680 58.11 9.25 28.84
N ASN A 681 57.33 8.22 28.51
CA ASN A 681 56.27 7.66 29.34
C ASN A 681 56.74 6.46 30.20
N GLY A 682 58.06 6.29 30.38
CA GLY A 682 58.63 5.32 31.33
C GLY A 682 58.84 3.90 30.79
N ARG A 683 58.72 3.69 29.48
CA ARG A 683 58.97 2.39 28.82
C ARG A 683 60.44 2.22 28.45
N THR A 684 60.92 0.98 28.38
CA THR A 684 62.31 0.72 28.00
C THR A 684 62.50 0.80 26.47
N PRO A 685 63.65 1.29 25.98
CA PRO A 685 63.89 1.50 24.55
C PRO A 685 64.02 0.20 23.72
N THR A 686 63.99 -0.96 24.38
CA THR A 686 64.10 -2.29 23.77
C THR A 686 62.77 -3.02 23.66
N GLU A 687 61.69 -2.49 24.26
CA GLU A 687 60.34 -3.07 24.16
C GLU A 687 59.80 -2.97 22.72
N ASP A 688 58.98 -3.94 22.32
CA ASP A 688 58.29 -3.86 21.03
C ASP A 688 57.28 -2.72 21.07
N LEU A 689 57.54 -1.69 20.27
CA LEU A 689 56.69 -0.53 20.11
C LEU A 689 55.23 -0.89 19.81
N ARG A 690 54.97 -1.96 19.05
CA ARG A 690 53.60 -2.38 18.74
C ARG A 690 52.87 -2.88 19.99
N GLU A 691 53.54 -3.71 20.78
CA GLU A 691 53.00 -4.20 22.06
C GLU A 691 52.86 -3.06 23.07
N VAL A 692 53.82 -2.13 23.13
CA VAL A 692 53.77 -0.97 24.01
C VAL A 692 52.60 -0.05 23.66
N ILE A 693 52.36 0.23 22.38
CA ILE A 693 51.24 1.08 21.93
C ILE A 693 49.89 0.37 22.18
N ALA A 694 49.83 -0.95 21.99
CA ALA A 694 48.64 -1.74 22.28
C ALA A 694 48.31 -1.80 23.79
N GLN A 695 49.32 -1.83 24.66
CA GLN A 695 49.17 -1.92 26.11
C GLN A 695 49.11 -0.55 26.81
N ASP A 696 49.55 0.53 26.15
CA ASP A 696 49.64 1.88 26.70
C ASP A 696 48.97 2.95 25.81
N PRO A 697 47.65 3.07 25.91
CA PRO A 697 46.85 4.06 25.18
C PRO A 697 47.21 5.53 25.42
N VAL A 698 47.92 5.88 26.50
CA VAL A 698 48.45 7.24 26.68
C VAL A 698 49.52 7.52 25.63
N ILE A 699 50.39 6.55 25.35
CA ILE A 699 51.38 6.63 24.27
C ILE A 699 50.66 6.75 22.93
N MET A 700 49.61 5.94 22.70
CA MET A 700 48.87 5.96 21.44
C MET A 700 48.20 7.31 21.16
N ARG A 701 47.54 7.92 22.14
CA ARG A 701 46.91 9.24 22.00
C ARG A 701 47.91 10.35 21.69
N ASN A 702 49.06 10.34 22.36
CA ASN A 702 50.13 11.31 22.12
C ASN A 702 50.66 11.20 20.68
N LEU A 703 50.77 9.99 20.15
CA LEU A 703 51.20 9.76 18.76
C LEU A 703 50.14 10.17 17.76
N LEU A 704 48.89 9.73 17.95
CA LEU A 704 47.77 10.09 17.08
C LEU A 704 47.56 11.60 16.98
N THR A 705 47.61 12.32 18.11
CA THR A 705 47.40 13.78 18.11
C THR A 705 48.38 14.47 17.18
N ARG A 706 49.66 14.07 17.24
CA ARG A 706 50.70 14.59 16.36
C ARG A 706 50.55 14.13 14.92
N TRP A 707 50.27 12.86 14.69
CA TRP A 707 50.15 12.34 13.32
C TRP A 707 48.95 12.94 12.58
N LEU A 708 47.84 13.19 13.28
CA LEU A 708 46.64 13.81 12.72
C LEU A 708 46.82 15.31 12.38
N GLU A 709 47.89 15.97 12.83
CA GLU A 709 48.25 17.33 12.37
C GLU A 709 48.60 17.37 10.88
N SER A 710 49.02 16.24 10.31
CA SER A 710 49.26 16.10 8.87
C SER A 710 47.98 15.74 8.13
N PRO A 711 47.49 16.58 7.20
CA PRO A 711 46.25 16.31 6.45
C PRO A 711 46.30 15.01 5.66
N GLN A 712 47.46 14.68 5.09
CA GLN A 712 47.67 13.46 4.33
C GLN A 712 47.57 12.22 5.23
N PHE A 713 48.18 12.28 6.42
CA PHE A 713 48.06 11.19 7.38
C PHE A 713 46.62 11.06 7.88
N ALA A 714 45.94 12.16 8.23
CA ALA A 714 44.58 12.13 8.72
C ALA A 714 43.61 11.46 7.74
N GLU A 715 43.73 11.78 6.44
CA GLU A 715 42.94 11.12 5.39
C GLU A 715 43.24 9.62 5.28
N HIS A 716 44.53 9.25 5.25
CA HIS A 716 44.94 7.85 5.19
C HIS A 716 44.51 7.06 6.42
N TRP A 717 44.67 7.65 7.61
CA TRP A 717 44.34 7.04 8.88
C TRP A 717 42.84 6.83 9.02
N ASN A 718 42.01 7.82 8.65
CA ASN A 718 40.57 7.65 8.58
C ASN A 718 40.21 6.45 7.70
N ARG A 719 40.77 6.36 6.49
CA ARG A 719 40.55 5.21 5.60
C ARG A 719 41.01 3.89 6.24
N SER A 720 42.13 3.87 6.96
CA SER A 720 42.61 2.68 7.67
C SER A 720 41.67 2.25 8.79
N VAL A 721 41.17 3.18 9.62
CA VAL A 721 40.21 2.88 10.69
C VAL A 721 38.95 2.23 10.10
N PHE A 722 38.40 2.80 9.03
CA PHE A 722 37.26 2.20 8.33
C PHE A 722 37.54 0.77 7.86
N LEU A 723 38.67 0.54 7.19
CA LEU A 723 39.04 -0.79 6.70
C LEU A 723 39.23 -1.80 7.83
N VAL A 724 39.81 -1.37 8.96
CA VAL A 724 40.00 -2.22 10.14
C VAL A 724 38.66 -2.59 10.79
N ILE A 725 37.73 -1.64 10.89
CA ILE A 725 36.39 -1.90 11.42
C ILE A 725 35.62 -2.84 10.49
N LYS A 726 35.63 -2.55 9.18
CA LYS A 726 34.84 -3.28 8.18
C LYS A 726 35.40 -4.67 7.85
N TYR A 727 36.72 -4.80 7.73
CA TYR A 727 37.38 -6.02 7.24
C TYR A 727 38.44 -6.58 8.20
N GLY A 728 38.91 -5.81 9.17
CA GLY A 728 39.99 -6.21 10.10
C GLY A 728 39.50 -6.99 11.33
N GLY A 729 38.26 -7.49 11.33
CA GLY A 729 37.70 -8.28 12.43
C GLY A 729 37.47 -7.51 13.72
N GLN A 730 37.48 -6.17 13.69
CA GLN A 730 37.24 -5.33 14.87
C GLN A 730 35.78 -4.88 15.03
N ALA A 731 34.89 -5.26 14.11
CA ALA A 731 33.46 -4.97 14.21
C ALA A 731 32.80 -5.41 15.54
N PRO A 732 33.11 -6.58 16.14
CA PRO A 732 32.58 -6.97 17.46
C PRO A 732 32.94 -5.99 18.58
N ILE A 733 34.17 -5.49 18.57
CA ILE A 733 34.69 -4.56 19.58
C ILE A 733 33.99 -3.20 19.47
N VAL A 734 33.84 -2.69 18.25
CA VAL A 734 33.10 -1.44 18.01
C VAL A 734 31.63 -1.61 18.38
N ALA A 735 31.02 -2.76 18.09
CA ALA A 735 29.65 -3.07 18.47
C ALA A 735 29.45 -3.05 20.00
N GLN A 736 30.36 -3.64 20.77
CA GLN A 736 30.33 -3.57 22.24
C GLN A 736 30.41 -2.13 22.77
N TRP A 737 31.28 -1.31 22.17
CA TRP A 737 31.36 0.10 22.52
C TRP A 737 30.05 0.84 22.19
N MET A 738 29.50 0.62 20.99
CA MET A 738 28.25 1.26 20.56
C MET A 738 27.10 0.91 21.52
N LEU A 739 26.98 -0.35 21.94
CA LEU A 739 26.00 -0.80 22.95
C LEU A 739 26.11 -0.07 24.29
N SER A 740 27.31 0.42 24.64
CA SER A 740 27.55 1.13 25.91
C SER A 740 27.22 2.64 25.86
N LYS A 741 26.91 3.19 24.67
CA LYS A 741 26.71 4.63 24.45
C LYS A 741 25.41 4.91 23.70
N LYS A 742 24.52 5.72 24.28
CA LYS A 742 23.21 6.02 23.70
C LYS A 742 23.34 6.67 22.31
N GLU A 743 24.21 7.66 22.17
CA GLU A 743 24.40 8.39 20.91
C GLU A 743 24.96 7.49 19.80
N ALA A 744 25.76 6.49 20.17
CA ALA A 744 26.33 5.54 19.22
C ALA A 744 25.29 4.49 18.79
N MET A 745 24.40 4.09 19.69
CA MET A 745 23.23 3.26 19.36
C MET A 745 22.29 3.96 18.38
N GLU A 746 22.07 5.28 18.53
CA GLU A 746 21.28 6.08 17.59
C GLU A 746 21.93 6.09 16.19
N ILE A 747 23.25 6.34 16.11
CA ILE A 747 24.00 6.27 14.85
C ILE A 747 23.88 4.90 14.18
N TRP A 748 24.01 3.82 14.97
CA TRP A 748 23.86 2.45 14.46
C TRP A 748 22.47 2.20 13.92
N THR A 749 21.44 2.56 14.69
CA THR A 749 20.03 2.35 14.39
C THR A 749 19.63 3.08 13.11
N ASP A 750 19.97 4.36 13.00
CA ASP A 750 19.64 5.19 11.84
C ASP A 750 20.32 4.67 10.57
N SER A 751 21.60 4.29 10.68
CA SER A 751 22.38 3.84 9.53
C SER A 751 21.96 2.45 9.06
N LEU A 752 21.62 1.54 9.99
CA LEU A 752 21.11 0.21 9.66
C LEU A 752 19.73 0.31 9.01
N ALA A 753 18.88 1.24 9.48
CA ALA A 753 17.61 1.53 8.86
C ALA A 753 17.77 2.01 7.41
N THR A 754 18.74 2.91 7.15
CA THR A 754 19.08 3.32 5.78
C THR A 754 19.56 2.13 4.94
N ALA A 755 20.47 1.32 5.47
CA ALA A 755 21.00 0.14 4.78
C ALA A 755 19.90 -0.85 4.36
N MET A 756 18.92 -1.09 5.23
CA MET A 756 17.81 -2.01 4.96
C MET A 756 16.79 -1.43 3.97
N ARG A 757 16.59 -0.10 3.93
CA ARG A 757 15.75 0.54 2.91
C ARG A 757 16.40 0.48 1.53
N GLU A 758 17.72 0.67 1.46
CA GLU A 758 18.48 0.59 0.20
C GLU A 758 18.64 -0.85 -0.29
N ASN A 759 18.79 -1.81 0.63
CA ASN A 759 18.89 -3.23 0.32
C ASN A 759 17.95 -4.07 1.22
N PRO A 760 16.68 -4.24 0.84
CA PRO A 760 15.70 -4.99 1.63
C PRO A 760 16.07 -6.48 1.82
N PHE A 761 16.89 -7.03 0.94
CA PHE A 761 17.35 -8.43 1.04
C PHE A 761 18.31 -8.66 2.20
N LEU A 762 18.94 -7.60 2.71
CA LEU A 762 19.82 -7.62 3.87
C LEU A 762 19.10 -8.21 5.09
N LEU A 763 17.81 -7.92 5.25
CA LEU A 763 17.03 -8.33 6.41
C LEU A 763 17.00 -9.85 6.58
N GLN A 764 16.76 -10.61 5.51
CA GLN A 764 16.75 -12.07 5.61
C GLN A 764 18.12 -12.61 6.06
N ALA A 765 19.20 -12.06 5.51
CA ALA A 765 20.55 -12.49 5.86
C ALA A 765 20.84 -12.22 7.34
N ILE A 766 20.48 -11.04 7.85
CA ILE A 766 20.58 -10.69 9.27
C ILE A 766 19.83 -11.69 10.14
N ILE A 767 18.55 -11.93 9.85
CA ILE A 767 17.69 -12.85 10.64
C ILE A 767 18.20 -14.29 10.61
N THR A 768 18.73 -14.74 9.47
CA THR A 768 19.29 -16.09 9.34
C THR A 768 20.55 -16.28 10.19
N HIS A 769 21.39 -15.25 10.32
CA HIS A 769 22.70 -15.36 10.97
C HIS A 769 22.73 -14.91 12.42
N ILE A 770 21.80 -14.04 12.87
CA ILE A 770 21.68 -13.65 14.27
C ILE A 770 21.36 -14.86 15.18
N GLY A 771 20.61 -15.85 14.67
CA GLY A 771 20.29 -17.08 15.39
C GLY A 771 21.46 -18.06 15.56
N LYS A 772 22.56 -17.88 14.82
CA LYS A 772 23.72 -18.78 14.86
C LYS A 772 24.76 -18.43 15.94
N SER A 773 24.73 -17.20 16.46
CA SER A 773 25.89 -16.64 17.18
C SER A 773 26.06 -16.98 18.66
N ILE A 774 25.06 -17.49 19.37
CA ILE A 774 25.20 -17.67 20.82
C ILE A 774 24.62 -19.03 21.24
N GLY A 775 25.50 -20.04 21.18
CA GLY A 775 25.48 -21.30 21.93
C GLY A 775 24.15 -21.81 22.49
N GLY A 776 23.21 -22.24 21.63
CA GLY A 776 22.12 -23.15 22.02
C GLY A 776 21.14 -22.65 23.09
N GLU A 777 21.11 -21.35 23.39
CA GLU A 777 20.14 -20.80 24.33
C GLU A 777 18.75 -20.69 23.66
N ILE A 778 17.78 -21.42 24.20
CA ILE A 778 16.36 -21.44 23.79
C ILE A 778 15.73 -20.02 23.83
N SER A 779 16.35 -19.05 24.50
CA SER A 779 15.93 -17.65 24.55
C SER A 779 16.06 -16.94 23.19
N TRP A 780 17.11 -17.20 22.42
CA TRP A 780 17.40 -16.46 21.18
C TRP A 780 16.53 -16.89 20.00
N GLU A 781 16.24 -18.17 19.86
CA GLU A 781 15.30 -18.65 18.84
C GLU A 781 13.91 -18.01 19.02
N LYS A 782 13.51 -17.75 20.28
CA LYS A 782 12.28 -17.02 20.58
C LYS A 782 12.36 -15.55 20.18
N GLU A 783 13.50 -14.87 20.40
CA GLU A 783 13.68 -13.49 19.96
C GLU A 783 13.70 -13.38 18.43
N VAL A 784 14.44 -14.24 17.74
CA VAL A 784 14.45 -14.30 16.26
C VAL A 784 13.05 -14.54 15.72
N ARG A 785 12.30 -15.48 16.32
CA ARG A 785 10.91 -15.74 15.95
C ARG A 785 10.01 -14.53 16.16
N LYS A 786 10.18 -13.76 17.24
CA LYS A 786 9.42 -12.51 17.43
C LYS A 786 9.74 -11.49 16.34
N ILE A 787 11.00 -11.38 15.92
CA ILE A 787 11.40 -10.47 14.84
C ILE A 787 10.74 -10.91 13.51
N GLU A 788 10.80 -12.20 13.17
CA GLU A 788 10.14 -12.75 11.99
C GLU A 788 8.62 -12.49 12.00
N GLU A 789 7.97 -12.75 13.13
CA GLU A 789 6.55 -12.49 13.32
C GLU A 789 6.21 -11.00 13.15
N ALA A 790 7.03 -10.10 13.69
CA ALA A 790 6.85 -8.66 13.53
C ALA A 790 7.02 -8.19 12.07
N ILE A 791 7.95 -8.78 11.31
CA ILE A 791 8.14 -8.50 9.88
C ILE A 791 6.92 -8.97 9.08
N MET A 792 6.41 -10.18 9.35
CA MET A 792 5.21 -10.69 8.70
C MET A 792 4.00 -9.81 8.98
N ASP A 793 3.80 -9.41 10.25
CA ASP A 793 2.71 -8.53 10.67
C ASP A 793 2.81 -7.14 9.99
N ALA A 794 4.03 -6.59 9.88
CA ALA A 794 4.28 -5.32 9.21
C ALA A 794 3.83 -5.34 7.74
N ILE A 795 4.17 -6.40 7.01
CA ILE A 795 3.81 -6.54 5.59
C ILE A 795 2.32 -6.80 5.44
N LEU A 796 1.75 -7.67 6.28
CA LEU A 796 0.34 -8.04 6.24
C LEU A 796 -0.61 -6.90 6.63
N SER A 797 -0.11 -5.93 7.41
CA SER A 797 -0.83 -4.71 7.77
C SER A 797 -0.62 -3.55 6.81
N ASP A 798 0.30 -3.65 5.84
CA ASP A 798 0.58 -2.56 4.89
C ASP A 798 -0.47 -2.47 3.79
N ARG A 799 -1.53 -1.70 4.08
CA ARG A 799 -2.64 -1.46 3.17
C ARG A 799 -2.19 -0.96 1.80
N ILE A 800 -1.31 0.04 1.75
CA ILE A 800 -0.86 0.66 0.50
C ILE A 800 -0.12 -0.35 -0.38
N PHE A 801 0.73 -1.17 0.23
CA PHE A 801 1.41 -2.27 -0.45
C PHE A 801 0.40 -3.24 -1.08
N TRP A 802 -0.61 -3.68 -0.31
CA TRP A 802 -1.62 -4.60 -0.80
C TRP A 802 -2.53 -3.97 -1.87
N GLU A 803 -2.90 -2.69 -1.74
CA GLU A 803 -3.64 -1.93 -2.75
C GLU A 803 -2.88 -1.91 -4.07
N ASN A 804 -1.61 -1.52 -4.02
CA ASN A 804 -0.75 -1.46 -5.19
C ASN A 804 -0.57 -2.85 -5.82
N LEU A 805 -0.42 -3.90 -5.01
CA LEU A 805 -0.22 -5.26 -5.49
C LEU A 805 -1.50 -5.88 -6.08
N LEU A 806 -2.68 -5.51 -5.60
CA LEU A 806 -3.97 -5.96 -6.16
C LEU A 806 -4.30 -5.23 -7.47
N VAL A 807 -3.96 -3.94 -7.57
CA VAL A 807 -4.11 -3.14 -8.79
C VAL A 807 -3.11 -3.60 -9.85
N ASP A 808 -1.85 -3.77 -9.46
CA ASP A 808 -0.76 -4.25 -10.30
C ASP A 808 -0.04 -5.43 -9.62
N LYS A 809 -0.36 -6.64 -10.07
CA LYS A 809 0.23 -7.89 -9.58
C LYS A 809 1.73 -8.01 -9.88
N THR A 810 2.27 -7.10 -10.70
CA THR A 810 3.70 -6.98 -11.01
C THR A 810 4.42 -5.93 -10.17
N GLY A 811 3.67 -5.16 -9.36
CA GLY A 811 4.19 -4.20 -8.40
C GLY A 811 5.05 -3.07 -8.97
N GLY A 812 4.88 -2.68 -10.23
CA GLY A 812 5.42 -1.44 -10.80
C GLY A 812 6.86 -1.45 -11.32
N ILE A 813 7.45 -2.61 -11.68
CA ILE A 813 8.87 -2.84 -12.05
C ILE A 813 9.46 -1.93 -13.17
N ASP A 814 8.67 -1.09 -13.84
CA ASP A 814 9.07 -0.44 -15.10
C ASP A 814 10.19 0.63 -15.02
N ASN A 815 10.62 1.10 -13.85
CA ASN A 815 11.59 2.21 -13.76
C ASN A 815 13.06 1.83 -13.49
N GLU A 816 13.37 0.80 -12.69
CA GLU A 816 14.78 0.50 -12.33
C GLU A 816 15.47 -0.43 -13.32
N SER A 817 14.74 -1.40 -13.86
CA SER A 817 15.25 -2.32 -14.89
C SER A 817 15.72 -1.57 -16.13
N GLN A 818 15.02 -0.49 -16.49
CA GLN A 818 15.42 0.40 -17.58
C GLN A 818 16.71 1.16 -17.22
N LYS A 819 16.86 1.72 -16.01
CA LYS A 819 18.11 2.39 -15.60
C LYS A 819 19.33 1.46 -15.62
N ILE A 820 19.18 0.20 -15.22
CA ILE A 820 20.27 -0.78 -15.21
C ILE A 820 20.64 -1.22 -16.64
N LEU A 821 19.67 -1.38 -17.53
CA LEU A 821 19.91 -1.75 -18.93
C LEU A 821 20.46 -0.59 -19.78
N TYR A 822 20.13 0.66 -19.45
CA TYR A 822 20.68 1.86 -20.13
C TYR A 822 22.00 2.38 -19.52
N ALA A 823 22.49 1.79 -18.42
CA ALA A 823 23.77 2.13 -17.80
C ALA A 823 24.90 1.12 -18.11
N LEU A 824 24.61 0.06 -18.87
CA LEU A 824 25.63 -0.84 -19.39
C LEU A 824 26.13 -0.30 -20.75
N PRO A 825 27.45 -0.18 -20.96
CA PRO A 825 28.02 0.32 -22.21
C PRO A 825 27.80 -0.61 -23.41
#